data_AF-A0A6P0YJX2-F1
#
_entry.id   AF-A0A6P0YJX2-F1
#
_cell.length_a   1.000
_cell.length_b   1.000
_cell.length_c   1.000
_cell.angle_alpha   90.00
_cell.angle_beta   90.00
_cell.angle_gamma   90.00
#
_symmetry.space_group_name_H-M   'P 1'
#
loop_
_entity.id
_entity.type
_entity.pdbx_description
1 polymer ?
#
loop_
_entity_poly.entity_id
_entity_poly.type
_entity_poly.pdbx_seq_one_letter_code
_entity_poly.pdbx_strand_id
1 'polypeptide(L)'
;LLRSSIKDETLTETEQKIVTEIKANIAKGFNEALDIKHLLAGLLYQRADRLELKYEKAPIPNWFATDYLKFMFASPQLFQEIGETDNYYNFLNGWLSYVHNNISTNPESELWQAIASLFVENANWIPLYFTTTPNLKNLYVKRAEIIEFVLKNRGFQLDYTMESRPFDRQKIRFGIIKDHYSPQTETYSLLPVFEHLDRSKFEIFLYAIKSNGHPLEQYCQSRADKFLELPNELKNQVQTIRSDNLDLLFFASNITATIKNSTLLAIHRLARVQVTSINSPTTTGMKSIDYYISGKLTAPTETTQEHYKEKLVNLEGSGLCFRDPIAETLPVVKPLRSSWGATDETTIFISGANFYKIIPEMQETWAKILSAVPNSILVIYPFNPNWTNSYQVRPFIQQIRETLERHGIDSKRLAVIKALPSKSDIKKCLELADIYLDSFPYGGATSLLDPLMVGLPPVVVEGNALRFRQASALLREINIEDLITDGEESYINLAVKLATNSEWRQQKRQEIMEKMQQNPSFLDSLSYSTQIGKLFQKLFQEWQNIHAPKTIKSTDQNSLTSEFINRLIGCVNLYEIDPTDQSLIEELRQIRQQIANFWLAVAPQELENTYQGKVKQAYQTLLKSGIQNEPQTEDEQKFLKELAETSMGLTNPKAVNTLLGAMLYFPPSKMLVRDAKNRLPQWLIEDYKQIFESREVAQKLEKAFKSKSPHLPENSSVTTAEVRPEKNVVLTANQTNNLDISQQKFINQLLGSVNLYYIDPSDKSVVQELRQIRKQMADFWINLEVQKLETFYLGEMGKGYQALLNSKIQNESLIESEQEFLRQLAAQLSQGIEAPKAINYLLAAMLYCRSEQLRIEDITKLPHWLLEDYQKFAGN
;
A
#
# COMPACT_ATOMS: atom_id res chain seq x y z
N LEU A 1 -28.60 -27.94 -3.30
CA LEU A 1 -27.36 -28.49 -2.74
C LEU A 1 -26.21 -27.49 -2.85
N LEU A 2 -25.44 -27.40 -3.94
CA LEU A 2 -24.26 -26.51 -3.98
C LEU A 2 -24.55 -25.01 -3.75
N ARG A 3 -25.74 -24.52 -4.11
CA ARG A 3 -26.22 -23.14 -3.89
C ARG A 3 -27.21 -22.99 -2.72
N SER A 4 -27.29 -23.98 -1.82
CA SER A 4 -28.15 -23.92 -0.62
C SER A 4 -27.28 -24.00 0.64
N SER A 5 -27.70 -23.34 1.72
CA SER A 5 -27.00 -23.20 3.01
C SER A 5 -26.76 -24.50 3.79
N ILE A 6 -26.86 -25.67 3.17
CA ILE A 6 -26.69 -26.98 3.82
C ILE A 6 -25.27 -27.20 4.37
N LYS A 7 -24.28 -26.46 3.83
CA LYS A 7 -22.89 -26.43 4.31
C LYS A 7 -22.69 -25.53 5.54
N ASP A 8 -23.68 -24.70 5.85
CA ASP A 8 -23.68 -23.76 6.98
C ASP A 8 -24.45 -24.35 8.20
N GLU A 9 -25.07 -25.52 8.05
CA GLU A 9 -25.72 -26.30 9.13
C GLU A 9 -24.70 -27.22 9.83
N THR A 10 -24.98 -27.63 11.07
CA THR A 10 -24.09 -28.49 11.87
C THR A 10 -24.07 -29.93 11.35
N LEU A 11 -22.87 -30.49 11.11
CA LEU A 11 -22.69 -31.87 10.65
C LEU A 11 -23.02 -32.89 11.76
N THR A 12 -23.68 -34.00 11.41
CA THR A 12 -23.82 -35.14 12.33
C THR A 12 -22.49 -35.87 12.53
N GLU A 13 -22.36 -36.68 13.59
CA GLU A 13 -21.15 -37.49 13.81
C GLU A 13 -20.77 -38.38 12.61
N THR A 14 -21.76 -38.87 11.87
CA THR A 14 -21.57 -39.70 10.67
C THR A 14 -20.99 -38.88 9.53
N GLU A 15 -21.55 -37.69 9.30
CA GLU A 15 -21.05 -36.77 8.27
C GLU A 15 -19.68 -36.22 8.63
N GLN A 16 -19.39 -35.94 9.90
CA GLN A 16 -18.08 -35.50 10.37
C GLN A 16 -16.98 -36.54 10.05
N LYS A 17 -17.29 -37.84 10.19
CA LYS A 17 -16.39 -38.95 9.83
C LYS A 17 -16.16 -38.98 8.30
N ILE A 18 -17.23 -38.86 7.50
CA ILE A 18 -17.17 -38.80 6.03
C ILE A 18 -16.36 -37.59 5.55
N VAL A 19 -16.58 -36.40 6.14
CA VAL A 19 -15.87 -35.16 5.80
C VAL A 19 -14.39 -35.25 6.18
N THR A 20 -14.05 -35.90 7.30
CA THR A 20 -12.66 -36.15 7.69
C THR A 20 -11.94 -37.04 6.65
N GLU A 21 -12.59 -38.10 6.17
CA GLU A 21 -12.05 -38.95 5.10
C GLU A 21 -11.92 -38.20 3.76
N ILE A 22 -12.93 -37.40 3.39
CA ILE A 22 -12.88 -36.57 2.18
C ILE A 22 -11.71 -35.59 2.24
N LYS A 23 -11.53 -34.86 3.35
CA LYS A 23 -10.40 -33.95 3.55
C LYS A 23 -9.06 -34.66 3.49
N ALA A 24 -8.92 -35.79 4.19
CA ALA A 24 -7.70 -36.60 4.17
C ALA A 24 -7.34 -37.12 2.77
N ASN A 25 -8.32 -37.30 1.88
CA ASN A 25 -8.08 -37.62 0.47
C ASN A 25 -7.74 -36.37 -0.36
N ILE A 26 -8.48 -35.26 -0.25
CA ILE A 26 -8.18 -34.04 -1.02
C ILE A 26 -6.81 -33.43 -0.63
N ALA A 27 -6.41 -33.52 0.64
CA ALA A 27 -5.11 -33.04 1.12
C ALA A 27 -3.90 -33.78 0.49
N LYS A 28 -4.11 -34.93 -0.17
CA LYS A 28 -3.07 -35.61 -0.97
C LYS A 28 -2.76 -34.86 -2.28
N GLY A 29 -3.70 -34.04 -2.74
CA GLY A 29 -3.70 -33.41 -4.06
C GLY A 29 -4.61 -34.15 -5.04
N PHE A 30 -4.49 -33.79 -6.31
CA PHE A 30 -5.29 -34.32 -7.40
C PHE A 30 -4.35 -34.94 -8.44
N ASN A 31 -3.89 -36.15 -8.19
CA ASN A 31 -2.88 -36.83 -9.00
C ASN A 31 -3.52 -37.88 -9.93
N GLU A 32 -4.71 -38.38 -9.57
CA GLU A 32 -5.49 -39.33 -10.36
C GLU A 32 -6.85 -38.75 -10.77
N ALA A 33 -7.38 -39.20 -11.92
CA ALA A 33 -8.70 -38.79 -12.42
C ALA A 33 -9.87 -39.18 -11.50
N LEU A 34 -9.64 -40.02 -10.48
CA LEU A 34 -10.63 -40.38 -9.47
C LEU A 34 -10.67 -39.39 -8.28
N ASP A 35 -9.60 -38.62 -8.04
CA ASP A 35 -9.51 -37.73 -6.86
C ASP A 35 -10.59 -36.64 -6.86
N ILE A 36 -11.03 -36.22 -8.05
CA ILE A 36 -12.12 -35.25 -8.23
C ILE A 36 -13.46 -35.72 -7.63
N LYS A 37 -13.66 -37.03 -7.42
CA LYS A 37 -14.84 -37.56 -6.71
C LYS A 37 -14.88 -37.09 -5.26
N HIS A 38 -13.73 -37.04 -4.59
CA HIS A 38 -13.62 -36.52 -3.22
C HIS A 38 -13.91 -35.02 -3.20
N LEU A 39 -13.39 -34.26 -4.17
CA LEU A 39 -13.71 -32.83 -4.32
C LEU A 39 -15.21 -32.59 -4.51
N LEU A 40 -15.86 -33.32 -5.43
CA LEU A 40 -17.29 -33.21 -5.70
C LEU A 40 -18.16 -33.58 -4.47
N ALA A 41 -17.72 -34.53 -3.65
CA ALA A 41 -18.36 -34.86 -2.39
C ALA A 41 -18.14 -33.77 -1.32
N GLY A 42 -16.90 -33.31 -1.13
CA GLY A 42 -16.56 -32.25 -0.16
C GLY A 42 -17.28 -30.93 -0.45
N LEU A 43 -17.48 -30.62 -1.73
CA LEU A 43 -18.26 -29.48 -2.20
C LEU A 43 -19.71 -29.46 -1.65
N LEU A 44 -20.27 -30.59 -1.21
CA LEU A 44 -21.61 -30.67 -0.63
C LEU A 44 -21.64 -30.37 0.88
N TYR A 45 -20.52 -30.54 1.58
CA TYR A 45 -20.44 -30.46 3.05
C TYR A 45 -19.73 -29.22 3.57
N GLN A 46 -18.70 -28.72 2.89
CA GLN A 46 -17.87 -27.61 3.38
C GLN A 46 -17.54 -26.59 2.29
N ARG A 47 -16.98 -25.45 2.73
CA ARG A 47 -16.45 -24.37 1.88
C ARG A 47 -15.00 -24.65 1.47
N ALA A 48 -14.54 -23.98 0.42
CA ALA A 48 -13.20 -24.18 -0.13
C ALA A 48 -12.07 -23.96 0.90
N ASP A 49 -12.24 -22.98 1.78
CA ASP A 49 -11.30 -22.62 2.83
C ASP A 49 -11.20 -23.65 3.97
N ARG A 50 -12.24 -24.48 4.18
CA ARG A 50 -12.25 -25.52 5.23
C ARG A 50 -11.89 -26.92 4.71
N LEU A 51 -11.87 -27.12 3.39
CA LEU A 51 -11.53 -28.40 2.74
C LEU A 51 -10.02 -28.66 2.53
N GLU A 52 -9.14 -27.74 2.93
CA GLU A 52 -7.67 -27.89 2.81
C GLU A 52 -7.20 -28.18 1.37
N LEU A 53 -7.81 -27.46 0.41
CA LEU A 53 -7.62 -27.68 -1.03
C LEU A 53 -6.22 -27.29 -1.51
N LYS A 54 -5.48 -28.27 -2.06
CA LYS A 54 -4.33 -28.00 -2.94
C LYS A 54 -4.85 -27.57 -4.31
N TYR A 55 -4.77 -26.27 -4.60
CA TYR A 55 -5.28 -25.67 -5.84
C TYR A 55 -4.17 -25.48 -6.90
N GLU A 56 -2.90 -25.51 -6.50
CA GLU A 56 -1.76 -25.32 -7.40
C GLU A 56 -1.67 -26.47 -8.42
N LYS A 57 -1.79 -26.15 -9.71
CA LYS A 57 -1.74 -27.11 -10.83
C LYS A 57 -2.79 -28.24 -10.75
N ALA A 58 -3.89 -28.06 -10.02
CA ALA A 58 -4.96 -29.04 -9.96
C ALA A 58 -5.54 -29.33 -11.38
N PRO A 59 -5.67 -30.60 -11.82
CA PRO A 59 -6.15 -30.98 -13.15
C PRO A 59 -7.68 -30.91 -13.22
N ILE A 60 -8.23 -29.71 -13.00
CA ILE A 60 -9.68 -29.46 -13.01
C ILE A 60 -10.20 -29.55 -14.45
N PRO A 61 -11.14 -30.44 -14.78
CA PRO A 61 -11.68 -30.58 -16.13
C PRO A 61 -12.41 -29.31 -16.59
N ASN A 62 -12.27 -28.96 -17.88
CA ASN A 62 -12.86 -27.75 -18.46
C ASN A 62 -14.39 -27.65 -18.25
N TRP A 63 -15.11 -28.77 -18.22
CA TRP A 63 -16.56 -28.80 -17.97
C TRP A 63 -16.94 -28.41 -16.53
N PHE A 64 -16.01 -28.56 -15.57
CA PHE A 64 -16.21 -28.25 -14.15
C PHE A 64 -15.54 -26.95 -13.72
N ALA A 65 -14.52 -26.49 -14.45
CA ALA A 65 -13.65 -25.37 -14.07
C ALA A 65 -14.39 -24.10 -13.62
N THR A 66 -15.49 -23.73 -14.28
CA THR A 66 -16.29 -22.54 -13.89
C THR A 66 -16.96 -22.69 -12.53
N ASP A 67 -17.53 -23.86 -12.22
CA ASP A 67 -18.19 -24.09 -10.93
C ASP A 67 -17.18 -24.36 -9.81
N TYR A 68 -16.02 -24.97 -10.13
CA TYR A 68 -14.88 -25.04 -9.23
C TYR A 68 -14.37 -23.65 -8.84
N LEU A 69 -14.11 -22.76 -9.82
CA LEU A 69 -13.63 -21.40 -9.55
C LEU A 69 -14.66 -20.59 -8.74
N LYS A 70 -15.96 -20.71 -9.05
CA LYS A 70 -17.03 -20.09 -8.25
C LYS A 70 -17.09 -20.62 -6.81
N PHE A 71 -16.71 -21.88 -6.58
CA PHE A 71 -16.56 -22.44 -5.24
C PHE A 71 -15.30 -21.93 -4.53
N MET A 72 -14.18 -21.78 -5.24
CA MET A 72 -12.94 -21.18 -4.69
C MET A 72 -13.09 -19.70 -4.31
N PHE A 73 -13.87 -18.94 -5.08
CA PHE A 73 -14.16 -17.52 -4.80
C PHE A 73 -15.35 -17.29 -3.85
N ALA A 74 -16.01 -18.35 -3.37
CA ALA A 74 -17.17 -18.21 -2.49
C ALA A 74 -16.79 -17.67 -1.11
N SER A 75 -17.38 -16.54 -0.72
CA SER A 75 -17.19 -15.95 0.61
C SER A 75 -18.00 -16.68 1.69
N PRO A 76 -17.44 -16.92 2.90
CA PRO A 76 -18.19 -17.33 4.08
C PRO A 76 -19.47 -16.50 4.28
N GLN A 77 -20.60 -17.18 4.48
CA GLN A 77 -21.87 -16.53 4.85
C GLN A 77 -22.08 -16.50 6.37
N LEU A 78 -21.42 -17.39 7.10
CA LEU A 78 -21.36 -17.49 8.56
C LEU A 78 -20.00 -18.12 8.92
N PHE A 79 -19.40 -17.68 10.02
CA PHE A 79 -18.24 -18.34 10.64
C PHE A 79 -18.74 -19.25 11.78
N GLN A 80 -18.31 -20.51 11.78
CA GLN A 80 -18.76 -21.55 12.71
C GLN A 80 -17.78 -21.75 13.89
N GLU A 81 -16.48 -21.64 13.64
CA GLU A 81 -15.38 -22.02 14.54
C GLU A 81 -14.44 -20.85 14.91
N ILE A 82 -13.81 -20.94 16.08
CA ILE A 82 -12.79 -19.97 16.53
C ILE A 82 -11.58 -20.00 15.59
N GLY A 83 -11.07 -18.83 15.23
CA GLY A 83 -9.97 -18.64 14.28
C GLY A 83 -10.36 -18.76 12.80
N GLU A 84 -11.63 -19.06 12.48
CA GLU A 84 -12.08 -19.26 11.10
C GLU A 84 -11.98 -17.98 10.24
N THR A 85 -12.05 -16.80 10.86
CA THR A 85 -11.80 -15.50 10.21
C THR A 85 -10.38 -15.36 9.68
N ASP A 86 -9.39 -15.81 10.46
CA ASP A 86 -7.96 -15.75 10.14
C ASP A 86 -7.55 -16.91 9.22
N ASN A 87 -8.16 -18.09 9.38
CA ASN A 87 -8.03 -19.20 8.43
C ASN A 87 -8.53 -18.79 7.03
N TYR A 88 -9.66 -18.09 6.94
CA TYR A 88 -10.16 -17.56 5.66
C TYR A 88 -9.23 -16.49 5.06
N TYR A 89 -8.67 -15.60 5.89
CA TYR A 89 -7.63 -14.64 5.45
C TYR A 89 -6.41 -15.37 4.87
N ASN A 90 -5.92 -16.40 5.53
CA ASN A 90 -4.76 -17.19 5.07
C ASN A 90 -5.05 -17.92 3.75
N PHE A 91 -6.21 -18.58 3.64
CA PHE A 91 -6.67 -19.23 2.41
C PHE A 91 -6.74 -18.23 1.24
N LEU A 92 -7.41 -17.10 1.43
CA LEU A 92 -7.58 -16.12 0.37
C LEU A 92 -6.27 -15.40 0.02
N ASN A 93 -5.35 -15.19 0.97
CA ASN A 93 -4.01 -14.67 0.67
C ASN A 93 -3.17 -15.66 -0.15
N GLY A 94 -3.21 -16.96 0.15
CA GLY A 94 -2.55 -17.99 -0.65
C GLY A 94 -3.11 -18.02 -2.08
N TRP A 95 -4.42 -18.20 -2.21
CA TRP A 95 -5.12 -18.30 -3.49
C TRP A 95 -4.95 -17.03 -4.35
N LEU A 96 -5.10 -15.84 -3.77
CA LEU A 96 -4.93 -14.58 -4.50
C LEU A 96 -3.47 -14.34 -4.92
N SER A 97 -2.50 -14.74 -4.10
CA SER A 97 -1.08 -14.67 -4.46
C SER A 97 -0.77 -15.60 -5.64
N TYR A 98 -1.38 -16.79 -5.68
CA TYR A 98 -1.25 -17.70 -6.81
C TYR A 98 -1.88 -17.13 -8.09
N VAL A 99 -3.11 -16.61 -8.03
CA VAL A 99 -3.75 -15.94 -9.20
C VAL A 99 -2.91 -14.75 -9.67
N HIS A 100 -2.50 -13.85 -8.75
CA HIS A 100 -1.69 -12.67 -9.07
C HIS A 100 -0.37 -13.04 -9.75
N ASN A 101 0.40 -13.96 -9.16
CA ASN A 101 1.68 -14.39 -9.73
C ASN A 101 1.53 -14.95 -11.15
N ASN A 102 0.47 -15.73 -11.42
CA ASN A 102 0.26 -16.30 -12.75
C ASN A 102 -0.15 -15.25 -13.79
N ILE A 103 -1.02 -14.27 -13.47
CA ILE A 103 -1.32 -13.18 -14.41
C ILE A 103 -0.10 -12.29 -14.68
N SER A 104 0.77 -12.07 -13.68
CA SER A 104 2.00 -11.27 -13.84
C SER A 104 3.05 -11.97 -14.70
N THR A 105 3.11 -13.31 -14.65
CA THR A 105 4.11 -14.11 -15.40
C THR A 105 3.60 -14.62 -16.75
N ASN A 106 2.28 -14.70 -16.94
CA ASN A 106 1.63 -15.23 -18.15
C ASN A 106 0.45 -14.32 -18.59
N PRO A 107 0.67 -13.01 -18.85
CA PRO A 107 -0.41 -12.05 -19.10
C PRO A 107 -1.28 -12.39 -20.32
N GLU A 108 -0.68 -12.97 -21.37
CA GLU A 108 -1.36 -13.40 -22.60
C GLU A 108 -2.12 -14.74 -22.47
N SER A 109 -2.13 -15.36 -21.28
CA SER A 109 -2.79 -16.66 -21.09
C SER A 109 -4.30 -16.50 -20.92
N GLU A 110 -5.07 -16.89 -21.94
CA GLU A 110 -6.54 -16.90 -21.93
C GLU A 110 -7.13 -17.53 -20.65
N LEU A 111 -6.52 -18.61 -20.15
CA LEU A 111 -6.91 -19.27 -18.91
C LEU A 111 -6.81 -18.34 -17.69
N TRP A 112 -5.68 -17.63 -17.54
CA TRP A 112 -5.48 -16.72 -16.42
C TRP A 112 -6.27 -15.41 -16.57
N GLN A 113 -6.50 -14.96 -17.79
CA GLN A 113 -7.45 -13.86 -18.08
C GLN A 113 -8.90 -14.21 -17.71
N ALA A 114 -9.32 -15.46 -17.97
CA ALA A 114 -10.63 -15.98 -17.58
C ALA A 114 -10.75 -16.17 -16.06
N ILE A 115 -9.72 -16.72 -15.39
CA ILE A 115 -9.67 -16.86 -13.93
C ILE A 115 -9.74 -15.48 -13.25
N ALA A 116 -8.98 -14.50 -13.74
CA ALA A 116 -9.01 -13.14 -13.23
C ALA A 116 -10.37 -12.45 -13.44
N SER A 117 -11.01 -12.65 -14.59
CA SER A 117 -12.37 -12.15 -14.84
C SER A 117 -13.39 -12.77 -13.89
N LEU A 118 -13.34 -14.10 -13.68
CA LEU A 118 -14.20 -14.79 -12.71
C LEU A 118 -13.96 -14.34 -11.26
N PHE A 119 -12.72 -14.03 -10.88
CA PHE A 119 -12.43 -13.39 -9.59
C PHE A 119 -13.14 -12.03 -9.50
N VAL A 120 -12.95 -11.16 -10.50
CA VAL A 120 -13.55 -9.81 -10.55
C VAL A 120 -15.08 -9.84 -10.48
N GLU A 121 -15.71 -10.89 -11.04
CA GLU A 121 -17.16 -11.04 -11.08
C GLU A 121 -17.79 -11.70 -9.84
N ASN A 122 -17.00 -12.41 -9.01
CA ASN A 122 -17.55 -13.23 -7.92
C ASN A 122 -16.96 -12.90 -6.52
N ALA A 123 -15.84 -12.17 -6.42
CA ALA A 123 -15.14 -11.98 -5.15
C ALA A 123 -15.85 -11.03 -4.18
N ASN A 124 -16.21 -11.55 -3.00
CA ASN A 124 -16.72 -10.79 -1.86
C ASN A 124 -15.69 -10.80 -0.72
N TRP A 125 -15.31 -9.60 -0.29
CA TRP A 125 -14.21 -9.30 0.63
C TRP A 125 -14.68 -8.91 2.04
N ILE A 126 -15.99 -8.78 2.25
CA ILE A 126 -16.60 -8.47 3.55
C ILE A 126 -16.06 -9.35 4.71
N PRO A 127 -15.86 -10.68 4.56
CA PRO A 127 -15.37 -11.50 5.67
C PRO A 127 -13.97 -11.11 6.16
N LEU A 128 -13.12 -10.54 5.30
CA LEU A 128 -11.79 -10.05 5.65
C LEU A 128 -11.80 -8.78 6.50
N TYR A 129 -12.96 -8.21 6.82
CA TYR A 129 -13.04 -7.14 7.81
C TYR A 129 -12.85 -7.66 9.24
N PHE A 130 -13.23 -8.93 9.50
CA PHE A 130 -13.35 -9.51 10.84
C PHE A 130 -12.16 -10.40 11.26
N THR A 131 -11.20 -10.63 10.37
CA THR A 131 -9.87 -11.18 10.71
C THR A 131 -9.19 -10.31 11.77
N THR A 132 -8.50 -10.94 12.72
CA THR A 132 -7.69 -10.27 13.74
C THR A 132 -6.47 -9.57 13.13
N THR A 133 -6.04 -10.02 11.94
CA THR A 133 -4.92 -9.44 11.18
C THR A 133 -5.15 -7.95 10.91
N PRO A 134 -4.34 -7.04 11.47
CA PRO A 134 -4.60 -5.61 11.35
C PRO A 134 -4.27 -5.08 9.96
N ASN A 135 -3.11 -5.46 9.42
CA ASN A 135 -2.60 -5.00 8.14
C ASN A 135 -3.09 -5.88 6.97
N LEU A 136 -3.94 -5.31 6.10
CA LEU A 136 -4.47 -6.00 4.92
C LEU A 136 -3.92 -5.42 3.59
N LYS A 137 -2.94 -4.52 3.66
CA LYS A 137 -2.39 -3.76 2.51
C LYS A 137 -1.93 -4.64 1.37
N ASN A 138 -1.07 -5.62 1.64
CA ASN A 138 -0.49 -6.47 0.61
C ASN A 138 -1.54 -7.39 -0.06
N LEU A 139 -2.68 -7.63 0.60
CA LEU A 139 -3.79 -8.40 0.06
C LEU A 139 -4.70 -7.53 -0.83
N TYR A 140 -5.00 -6.30 -0.39
CA TYR A 140 -5.77 -5.32 -1.17
C TYR A 140 -5.02 -4.74 -2.37
N VAL A 141 -3.68 -4.63 -2.31
CA VAL A 141 -2.85 -4.24 -3.47
C VAL A 141 -2.97 -5.28 -4.58
N LYS A 142 -2.77 -6.58 -4.29
CA LYS A 142 -2.99 -7.68 -5.25
C LYS A 142 -4.40 -7.70 -5.83
N ARG A 143 -5.42 -7.40 -5.02
CA ARG A 143 -6.82 -7.24 -5.46
C ARG A 143 -6.95 -6.13 -6.50
N ALA A 144 -6.38 -4.96 -6.23
CA ALA A 144 -6.39 -3.83 -7.16
C ALA A 144 -5.64 -4.18 -8.46
N GLU A 145 -4.47 -4.80 -8.36
CA GLU A 145 -3.64 -5.22 -9.51
C GLU A 145 -4.36 -6.24 -10.41
N ILE A 146 -5.11 -7.20 -9.84
CA ILE A 146 -5.95 -8.13 -10.62
C ILE A 146 -7.13 -7.39 -11.30
N ILE A 147 -7.77 -6.42 -10.63
CA ILE A 147 -8.84 -5.61 -11.26
C ILE A 147 -8.25 -4.73 -12.38
N GLU A 148 -7.08 -4.13 -12.17
CA GLU A 148 -6.37 -3.37 -13.21
C GLU A 148 -6.08 -4.24 -14.44
N PHE A 149 -5.56 -5.45 -14.26
CA PHE A 149 -5.30 -6.40 -15.34
C PHE A 149 -6.57 -6.74 -16.14
N VAL A 150 -7.67 -7.06 -15.46
CA VAL A 150 -8.95 -7.36 -16.12
C VAL A 150 -9.51 -6.14 -16.89
N LEU A 151 -9.39 -4.93 -16.35
CA LEU A 151 -9.82 -3.72 -17.05
C LEU A 151 -8.90 -3.36 -18.23
N LYS A 152 -7.58 -3.48 -18.08
CA LYS A 152 -6.60 -3.30 -19.18
C LYS A 152 -6.89 -4.24 -20.34
N ASN A 153 -7.12 -5.52 -20.07
CA ASN A 153 -7.46 -6.53 -21.09
C ASN A 153 -8.86 -6.30 -21.72
N ARG A 154 -9.77 -5.64 -21.01
CA ARG A 154 -11.06 -5.14 -21.55
C ARG A 154 -10.93 -3.79 -22.29
N GLY A 155 -9.71 -3.30 -22.53
CA GLY A 155 -9.42 -2.10 -23.33
C GLY A 155 -9.61 -0.76 -22.60
N PHE A 156 -9.62 -0.75 -21.26
CA PHE A 156 -9.84 0.47 -20.48
C PHE A 156 -8.56 1.26 -20.20
N GLN A 157 -8.57 2.56 -20.51
CA GLN A 157 -7.49 3.49 -20.16
C GLN A 157 -7.61 3.95 -18.69
N LEU A 158 -6.83 3.33 -17.80
CA LEU A 158 -6.86 3.55 -16.35
C LEU A 158 -6.16 4.85 -15.94
N ASP A 159 -4.85 4.94 -16.20
CA ASP A 159 -4.05 6.16 -16.08
C ASP A 159 -4.51 7.20 -17.12
N TYR A 160 -4.68 8.46 -16.71
CA TYR A 160 -5.20 9.51 -17.58
C TYR A 160 -4.77 10.90 -17.11
N THR A 161 -4.14 11.65 -18.01
CA THR A 161 -3.78 13.06 -17.79
C THR A 161 -5.03 13.93 -17.89
N MET A 162 -5.39 14.59 -16.79
CA MET A 162 -6.48 15.57 -16.81
C MET A 162 -6.12 16.74 -17.73
N GLU A 163 -7.14 17.29 -18.40
CA GLU A 163 -7.01 18.57 -19.12
C GLU A 163 -6.43 19.67 -18.20
N SER A 164 -5.91 20.74 -18.78
CA SER A 164 -5.51 21.92 -17.99
C SER A 164 -6.71 22.51 -17.24
N ARG A 165 -6.47 23.04 -16.04
CA ARG A 165 -7.52 23.72 -15.27
C ARG A 165 -7.69 25.13 -15.84
N PRO A 166 -8.91 25.57 -16.22
CA PRO A 166 -9.13 26.92 -16.73
C PRO A 166 -8.63 27.99 -15.75
N PHE A 167 -7.91 28.99 -16.27
CA PHE A 167 -7.24 30.03 -15.46
C PHE A 167 -8.23 30.97 -14.75
N ASP A 168 -9.43 31.13 -15.30
CA ASP A 168 -10.54 31.90 -14.76
C ASP A 168 -11.30 31.16 -13.65
N ARG A 169 -11.21 29.83 -13.58
CA ARG A 169 -11.94 29.00 -12.59
C ARG A 169 -11.47 29.32 -11.17
N GLN A 170 -12.27 30.06 -10.42
CA GLN A 170 -11.96 30.38 -9.01
C GLN A 170 -12.26 29.21 -8.06
N LYS A 171 -13.33 28.45 -8.30
CA LYS A 171 -13.79 27.38 -7.40
C LYS A 171 -13.07 26.04 -7.61
N ILE A 172 -12.93 25.27 -6.54
CA ILE A 172 -12.55 23.85 -6.57
C ILE A 172 -13.77 23.04 -7.03
N ARG A 173 -13.64 22.28 -8.13
CA ARG A 173 -14.65 21.28 -8.52
C ARG A 173 -14.52 20.02 -7.67
N PHE A 174 -15.48 19.80 -6.80
CA PHE A 174 -15.52 18.67 -5.87
C PHE A 174 -16.59 17.66 -6.27
N GLY A 175 -16.16 16.52 -6.79
CA GLY A 175 -17.02 15.38 -7.08
C GLY A 175 -17.17 14.44 -5.89
N ILE A 176 -18.34 13.83 -5.76
CA ILE A 176 -18.64 12.79 -4.77
C ILE A 176 -19.36 11.66 -5.50
N ILE A 177 -18.85 10.43 -5.43
CA ILE A 177 -19.45 9.26 -6.07
C ILE A 177 -19.92 8.22 -5.06
N LYS A 178 -21.17 7.77 -5.22
CA LYS A 178 -21.85 6.79 -4.37
C LYS A 178 -22.71 5.85 -5.23
N ASP A 179 -22.96 4.64 -4.76
CA ASP A 179 -23.86 3.71 -5.46
C ASP A 179 -25.30 4.27 -5.51
N HIS A 180 -25.78 4.80 -4.38
CA HIS A 180 -27.12 5.38 -4.19
C HIS A 180 -27.19 6.21 -2.89
N TYR A 181 -27.97 7.31 -2.86
CA TYR A 181 -28.11 8.19 -1.68
C TYR A 181 -29.26 7.75 -0.75
N SER A 182 -29.36 6.43 -0.55
CA SER A 182 -30.36 5.74 0.30
C SER A 182 -30.18 6.04 1.80
N PRO A 183 -31.20 5.84 2.66
CA PRO A 183 -31.13 6.05 4.12
C PRO A 183 -30.23 5.03 4.85
N GLN A 184 -28.92 5.24 4.75
CA GLN A 184 -27.88 4.29 5.17
C GLN A 184 -26.74 4.99 5.90
N THR A 185 -26.00 4.22 6.72
CA THR A 185 -24.79 4.64 7.44
C THR A 185 -23.87 5.51 6.58
N GLU A 186 -23.52 5.03 5.38
CA GLU A 186 -22.59 5.66 4.44
C GLU A 186 -23.14 6.95 3.81
N THR A 187 -24.45 7.20 3.92
CA THR A 187 -25.08 8.46 3.50
C THR A 187 -25.14 9.45 4.68
N TYR A 188 -25.45 8.96 5.89
CA TYR A 188 -25.43 9.79 7.10
C TYR A 188 -24.01 10.24 7.48
N SER A 189 -22.98 9.43 7.22
CA SER A 189 -21.57 9.80 7.39
C SER A 189 -21.04 10.72 6.28
N LEU A 190 -21.61 10.60 5.07
CA LEU A 190 -21.22 11.41 3.91
C LEU A 190 -21.79 12.82 3.98
N LEU A 191 -23.01 13.01 4.48
CA LEU A 191 -23.68 14.31 4.42
C LEU A 191 -22.84 15.46 5.03
N PRO A 192 -22.19 15.31 6.22
CA PRO A 192 -21.27 16.31 6.76
C PRO A 192 -20.05 16.65 5.89
N VAL A 193 -19.66 15.79 4.94
CA VAL A 193 -18.55 16.04 4.00
C VAL A 193 -18.86 17.22 3.08
N PHE A 194 -20.15 17.53 2.82
CA PHE A 194 -20.55 18.53 1.84
C PHE A 194 -21.74 19.43 2.21
N GLU A 195 -22.56 19.11 3.23
CA GLU A 195 -23.79 19.82 3.60
C GLU A 195 -23.58 21.33 3.83
N HIS A 196 -22.45 21.72 4.42
CA HIS A 196 -22.12 23.10 4.76
C HIS A 196 -20.76 23.57 4.18
N LEU A 197 -20.32 22.98 3.06
CA LEU A 197 -19.13 23.49 2.37
C LEU A 197 -19.35 24.89 1.80
N ASP A 198 -18.29 25.70 1.86
CA ASP A 198 -18.28 27.09 1.39
C ASP A 198 -18.50 27.17 -0.14
N ARG A 199 -19.74 27.48 -0.53
CA ARG A 199 -20.18 27.66 -1.93
C ARG A 199 -19.46 28.80 -2.67
N SER A 200 -18.74 29.70 -2.00
CA SER A 200 -17.87 30.65 -2.69
C SER A 200 -16.58 30.00 -3.22
N LYS A 201 -16.17 28.89 -2.61
CA LYS A 201 -14.92 28.15 -2.91
C LYS A 201 -15.14 26.82 -3.61
N PHE A 202 -16.28 26.16 -3.40
CA PHE A 202 -16.57 24.84 -3.95
C PHE A 202 -17.72 24.87 -4.96
N GLU A 203 -17.60 24.05 -6.01
CA GLU A 203 -18.64 23.68 -6.96
C GLU A 203 -18.83 22.16 -6.81
N ILE A 204 -19.99 21.73 -6.31
CA ILE A 204 -20.19 20.38 -5.76
C ILE A 204 -21.00 19.49 -6.72
N PHE A 205 -20.41 18.38 -7.13
CA PHE A 205 -20.95 17.42 -8.09
C PHE A 205 -21.27 16.10 -7.38
N LEU A 206 -22.54 15.72 -7.32
CA LEU A 206 -22.96 14.40 -6.83
C LEU A 206 -23.16 13.44 -8.00
N TYR A 207 -22.51 12.30 -7.95
CA TYR A 207 -22.69 11.18 -8.86
C TYR A 207 -23.33 10.00 -8.12
N ALA A 208 -24.42 9.47 -8.66
CA ALA A 208 -25.06 8.23 -8.23
C ALA A 208 -24.85 7.16 -9.32
N ILE A 209 -24.46 5.93 -8.95
CA ILE A 209 -24.51 4.79 -9.89
C ILE A 209 -25.98 4.46 -10.23
N LYS A 210 -26.89 4.65 -9.27
CA LYS A 210 -28.33 4.57 -9.49
C LYS A 210 -29.10 5.53 -8.58
N SER A 211 -30.08 6.22 -9.16
CA SER A 211 -31.05 7.08 -8.47
C SER A 211 -32.11 6.23 -7.75
N ASN A 212 -32.62 6.73 -6.63
CA ASN A 212 -33.68 6.09 -5.84
C ASN A 212 -34.89 7.01 -5.56
N GLY A 213 -34.76 8.32 -5.77
CA GLY A 213 -35.84 9.30 -5.58
C GLY A 213 -36.27 9.52 -4.12
N HIS A 214 -35.55 8.95 -3.15
CA HIS A 214 -35.84 9.02 -1.72
C HIS A 214 -35.69 10.46 -1.19
N PRO A 215 -36.45 10.91 -0.17
CA PRO A 215 -36.32 12.26 0.39
C PRO A 215 -34.90 12.62 0.86
N LEU A 216 -34.09 11.64 1.31
CA LEU A 216 -32.68 11.86 1.64
C LEU A 216 -31.82 12.17 0.40
N GLU A 217 -32.10 11.53 -0.74
CA GLU A 217 -31.40 11.82 -2.00
C GLU A 217 -31.77 13.20 -2.53
N GLN A 218 -33.05 13.58 -2.42
CA GLN A 218 -33.52 14.95 -2.71
C GLN A 218 -32.86 15.99 -1.77
N TYR A 219 -32.66 15.66 -0.49
CA TYR A 219 -31.91 16.50 0.43
C TYR A 219 -30.45 16.65 0.00
N CYS A 220 -29.77 15.56 -0.33
CA CYS A 220 -28.40 15.59 -0.87
C CYS A 220 -28.31 16.44 -2.14
N GLN A 221 -29.26 16.30 -3.07
CA GLN A 221 -29.38 17.13 -4.28
C GLN A 221 -29.48 18.63 -3.94
N SER A 222 -30.27 19.01 -2.92
CA SER A 222 -30.38 20.42 -2.48
C SER A 222 -29.08 21.01 -1.90
N ARG A 223 -28.10 20.16 -1.56
CA ARG A 223 -26.76 20.53 -1.09
C ARG A 223 -25.68 20.43 -2.19
N ALA A 224 -26.04 20.04 -3.41
CA ALA A 224 -25.16 20.00 -4.57
C ALA A 224 -25.28 21.25 -5.45
N ASP A 225 -24.31 21.50 -6.33
CA ASP A 225 -24.46 22.43 -7.46
C ASP A 225 -24.88 21.65 -8.74
N LYS A 226 -24.54 20.36 -8.82
CA LYS A 226 -24.95 19.42 -9.89
C LYS A 226 -25.17 18.02 -9.29
N PHE A 227 -26.22 17.32 -9.73
CA PHE A 227 -26.43 15.89 -9.44
C PHE A 227 -26.60 15.13 -10.77
N LEU A 228 -26.01 13.95 -10.87
CA LEU A 228 -26.17 13.05 -12.01
C LEU A 228 -26.39 11.62 -11.53
N GLU A 229 -27.39 10.95 -12.10
CA GLU A 229 -27.34 9.51 -12.26
C GLU A 229 -26.38 9.18 -13.42
N LEU A 230 -25.42 8.30 -13.16
CA LEU A 230 -24.41 7.90 -14.14
C LEU A 230 -24.98 6.90 -15.15
N PRO A 231 -24.50 6.90 -16.41
CA PRO A 231 -24.96 5.94 -17.42
C PRO A 231 -24.59 4.50 -17.06
N ASN A 232 -25.35 3.51 -17.54
CA ASN A 232 -25.14 2.09 -17.20
C ASN A 232 -23.72 1.58 -17.56
N GLU A 233 -23.19 2.00 -18.72
CA GLU A 233 -21.92 1.52 -19.27
C GLU A 233 -20.69 2.16 -18.60
N LEU A 234 -19.80 1.35 -18.03
CA LEU A 234 -18.59 1.82 -17.32
C LEU A 234 -17.74 2.79 -18.16
N LYS A 235 -17.59 2.54 -19.47
CA LYS A 235 -16.86 3.45 -20.38
C LYS A 235 -17.48 4.85 -20.42
N ASN A 236 -18.81 4.92 -20.42
CA ASN A 236 -19.52 6.19 -20.43
C ASN A 236 -19.46 6.86 -19.05
N GLN A 237 -19.49 6.10 -17.95
CA GLN A 237 -19.29 6.61 -16.58
C GLN A 237 -17.93 7.29 -16.44
N VAL A 238 -16.86 6.61 -16.87
CA VAL A 238 -15.48 7.14 -16.90
C VAL A 238 -15.40 8.43 -17.71
N GLN A 239 -16.02 8.45 -18.90
CA GLN A 239 -16.02 9.64 -19.75
C GLN A 239 -16.80 10.81 -19.12
N THR A 240 -18.00 10.58 -18.59
CA THR A 240 -18.83 11.62 -17.93
C THR A 240 -18.07 12.30 -16.79
N ILE A 241 -17.41 11.54 -15.92
CA ILE A 241 -16.70 12.11 -14.76
C ILE A 241 -15.44 12.86 -15.22
N ARG A 242 -14.67 12.32 -16.18
CA ARG A 242 -13.50 13.01 -16.75
C ARG A 242 -13.89 14.34 -17.43
N SER A 243 -15.01 14.37 -18.17
CA SER A 243 -15.50 15.58 -18.86
C SER A 243 -15.98 16.69 -17.92
N ASP A 244 -16.35 16.41 -16.67
CA ASP A 244 -16.61 17.47 -15.68
C ASP A 244 -15.31 18.13 -15.16
N ASN A 245 -14.14 17.54 -15.47
CA ASN A 245 -12.80 18.11 -15.27
C ASN A 245 -12.59 18.53 -13.81
N LEU A 246 -12.74 17.54 -12.91
CA LEU A 246 -12.77 17.68 -11.45
C LEU A 246 -11.40 17.96 -10.83
N ASP A 247 -11.41 18.79 -9.78
CA ASP A 247 -10.22 19.11 -8.97
C ASP A 247 -10.03 18.11 -7.82
N LEU A 248 -11.12 17.60 -7.25
CA LEU A 248 -11.16 16.55 -6.23
C LEU A 248 -12.32 15.57 -6.51
N LEU A 249 -12.13 14.28 -6.23
CA LEU A 249 -13.20 13.26 -6.25
C LEU A 249 -13.17 12.40 -4.99
N PHE A 250 -14.28 12.35 -4.26
CA PHE A 250 -14.48 11.55 -3.05
C PHE A 250 -15.27 10.28 -3.35
N PHE A 251 -14.67 9.11 -3.13
CA PHE A 251 -15.34 7.82 -3.22
C PHE A 251 -16.06 7.53 -1.89
N ALA A 252 -17.38 7.74 -1.90
CA ALA A 252 -18.24 7.66 -0.72
C ALA A 252 -18.89 6.29 -0.50
N SER A 253 -18.97 5.46 -1.55
CA SER A 253 -19.32 4.04 -1.40
C SER A 253 -18.16 3.24 -0.80
N ASN A 254 -18.49 2.14 -0.14
CA ASN A 254 -17.52 1.11 0.21
C ASN A 254 -17.02 0.40 -1.07
N ILE A 255 -15.78 0.68 -1.47
CA ILE A 255 -15.13 0.10 -2.65
C ILE A 255 -14.22 -1.10 -2.31
N THR A 256 -14.12 -1.48 -1.03
CA THR A 256 -13.33 -2.64 -0.59
C THR A 256 -14.17 -3.90 -0.42
N ALA A 257 -15.46 -3.79 -0.06
CA ALA A 257 -16.35 -4.91 0.26
C ALA A 257 -16.60 -5.89 -0.90
N THR A 258 -16.94 -5.38 -2.07
CA THR A 258 -17.29 -6.15 -3.28
C THR A 258 -16.81 -5.38 -4.51
N ILE A 259 -16.76 -6.03 -5.67
CA ILE A 259 -16.33 -5.37 -6.91
C ILE A 259 -17.60 -4.93 -7.68
N LYS A 260 -17.92 -3.64 -7.56
CA LYS A 260 -19.06 -2.95 -8.17
C LYS A 260 -18.58 -1.90 -9.17
N ASN A 261 -19.49 -1.25 -9.91
CA ASN A 261 -19.15 -0.11 -10.78
C ASN A 261 -18.36 0.99 -10.04
N SER A 262 -18.72 1.32 -8.80
CA SER A 262 -17.97 2.25 -7.94
C SER A 262 -16.53 1.77 -7.65
N THR A 263 -16.33 0.47 -7.44
CA THR A 263 -14.99 -0.16 -7.31
C THR A 263 -14.19 -0.10 -8.60
N LEU A 264 -14.83 -0.35 -9.75
CA LEU A 264 -14.17 -0.31 -11.06
C LEU A 264 -13.81 1.14 -11.45
N LEU A 265 -14.68 2.10 -11.16
CA LEU A 265 -14.40 3.53 -11.33
C LEU A 265 -13.26 4.02 -10.43
N ALA A 266 -13.15 3.48 -9.20
CA ALA A 266 -12.06 3.84 -8.29
C ALA A 266 -10.67 3.47 -8.83
N ILE A 267 -10.56 2.45 -9.69
CA ILE A 267 -9.32 2.05 -10.36
C ILE A 267 -8.89 3.04 -11.46
N HIS A 268 -9.82 3.82 -12.02
CA HIS A 268 -9.50 4.85 -13.00
C HIS A 268 -8.99 6.13 -12.32
N ARG A 269 -8.10 6.85 -13.02
CA ARG A 269 -7.85 8.28 -12.76
C ARG A 269 -9.00 9.09 -13.38
N LEU A 270 -9.84 9.70 -12.54
CA LEU A 270 -11.07 10.44 -12.92
C LEU A 270 -11.08 11.91 -12.44
N ALA A 271 -10.29 12.24 -11.42
CA ALA A 271 -10.01 13.62 -11.00
C ALA A 271 -8.51 13.86 -10.74
N ARG A 272 -8.12 15.12 -10.59
CA ARG A 272 -6.73 15.52 -10.23
C ARG A 272 -6.28 14.86 -8.93
N VAL A 273 -7.09 14.98 -7.88
CA VAL A 273 -6.91 14.28 -6.60
C VAL A 273 -8.11 13.38 -6.33
N GLN A 274 -7.86 12.12 -5.95
CA GLN A 274 -8.90 11.16 -5.59
C GLN A 274 -8.72 10.71 -4.15
N VAL A 275 -9.82 10.69 -3.40
CA VAL A 275 -9.82 10.41 -1.96
C VAL A 275 -10.93 9.42 -1.58
N THR A 276 -10.71 8.68 -0.50
CA THR A 276 -11.76 7.92 0.18
C THR A 276 -11.65 8.09 1.69
N SER A 277 -12.48 7.39 2.47
CA SER A 277 -12.54 7.50 3.93
C SER A 277 -13.06 6.21 4.56
N ILE A 278 -13.36 6.27 5.86
CA ILE A 278 -13.92 5.21 6.71
C ILE A 278 -15.04 4.35 6.08
N ASN A 279 -15.83 4.89 5.14
CA ASN A 279 -16.86 4.14 4.41
C ASN A 279 -16.28 2.93 3.65
N SER A 280 -15.01 2.99 3.25
CA SER A 280 -14.19 1.80 2.96
C SER A 280 -13.34 1.50 4.20
N PRO A 281 -13.65 0.48 5.02
CA PRO A 281 -13.02 0.27 6.33
C PRO A 281 -11.61 -0.33 6.27
N THR A 282 -11.01 -0.36 5.08
CA THR A 282 -9.65 -0.82 4.82
C THR A 282 -9.03 0.05 3.74
N THR A 283 -7.72 0.00 3.62
CA THR A 283 -7.00 0.32 2.38
C THR A 283 -7.70 -0.26 1.16
N THR A 284 -7.75 0.53 0.10
CA THR A 284 -8.26 0.11 -1.22
C THR A 284 -7.23 -0.71 -1.99
N GLY A 285 -5.94 -0.51 -1.68
CA GLY A 285 -4.80 -1.04 -2.42
C GLY A 285 -4.54 -0.38 -3.78
N MET A 286 -5.37 0.58 -4.20
CA MET A 286 -5.38 1.12 -5.56
C MET A 286 -4.32 2.20 -5.77
N LYS A 287 -3.61 2.16 -6.91
CA LYS A 287 -2.68 3.23 -7.36
C LYS A 287 -3.38 4.57 -7.59
N SER A 288 -4.66 4.52 -7.92
CA SER A 288 -5.50 5.64 -8.34
C SER A 288 -6.12 6.47 -7.20
N ILE A 289 -6.10 5.98 -5.95
CA ILE A 289 -6.60 6.72 -4.78
C ILE A 289 -5.40 7.30 -4.03
N ASP A 290 -5.33 8.63 -3.96
CA ASP A 290 -4.14 9.33 -3.45
C ASP A 290 -4.15 9.42 -1.92
N TYR A 291 -5.33 9.69 -1.34
CA TYR A 291 -5.49 9.94 0.09
C TYR A 291 -6.63 9.13 0.71
N TYR A 292 -6.43 8.73 1.96
CA TYR A 292 -7.46 8.16 2.82
C TYR A 292 -7.70 9.08 4.02
N ILE A 293 -8.93 9.55 4.18
CA ILE A 293 -9.32 10.50 5.23
C ILE A 293 -9.81 9.75 6.48
N SER A 294 -9.18 10.05 7.61
CA SER A 294 -9.51 9.50 8.94
C SER A 294 -9.43 10.59 10.02
N GLY A 295 -9.55 10.24 11.30
CA GLY A 295 -9.35 11.16 12.43
C GLY A 295 -8.21 10.72 13.34
N LYS A 296 -7.58 11.67 14.04
CA LYS A 296 -6.43 11.42 14.91
C LYS A 296 -6.67 10.36 15.99
N LEU A 297 -7.86 10.32 16.59
CA LEU A 297 -8.20 9.33 17.63
C LEU A 297 -8.33 7.91 17.04
N THR A 298 -8.89 7.82 15.83
CA THR A 298 -9.13 6.55 15.11
C THR A 298 -7.85 6.02 14.44
N ALA A 299 -6.94 6.90 14.01
CA ALA A 299 -5.76 6.58 13.20
C ALA A 299 -4.52 7.41 13.58
N PRO A 300 -3.83 7.12 14.70
CA PRO A 300 -2.52 7.72 14.98
C PRO A 300 -1.56 7.40 13.82
N THR A 301 -1.11 8.44 13.09
CA THR A 301 -0.54 8.29 11.75
C THR A 301 0.76 7.51 11.69
N GLU A 302 1.60 7.63 12.72
CA GLU A 302 2.96 7.09 12.76
C GLU A 302 3.00 5.56 12.65
N THR A 303 2.03 4.87 13.25
CA THR A 303 1.88 3.41 13.14
C THR A 303 0.82 3.00 12.10
N THR A 304 -0.22 3.82 11.88
CA THR A 304 -1.34 3.41 11.02
C THR A 304 -1.00 3.46 9.52
N GLN A 305 -0.05 4.29 9.09
CA GLN A 305 0.27 4.49 7.66
C GLN A 305 0.81 3.21 6.98
N GLU A 306 1.44 2.31 7.72
CA GLU A 306 1.93 1.02 7.19
C GLU A 306 0.79 0.14 6.67
N HIS A 307 -0.41 0.27 7.23
CA HIS A 307 -1.60 -0.49 6.86
C HIS A 307 -2.31 0.05 5.60
N TYR A 308 -1.88 1.19 5.05
CA TYR A 308 -2.54 1.88 3.93
C TYR A 308 -1.63 2.06 2.71
N LYS A 309 -2.22 2.03 1.51
CA LYS A 309 -1.52 2.28 0.23
C LYS A 309 -1.57 3.76 -0.13
N GLU A 310 -2.69 4.38 0.22
CA GLU A 310 -2.99 5.80 0.20
C GLU A 310 -2.18 6.56 1.25
N LYS A 311 -1.96 7.86 1.04
CA LYS A 311 -1.44 8.75 2.08
C LYS A 311 -2.55 9.04 3.11
N LEU A 312 -2.34 8.64 4.36
CA LEU A 312 -3.27 8.96 5.45
C LEU A 312 -3.28 10.46 5.73
N VAL A 313 -4.47 11.02 5.87
CA VAL A 313 -4.66 12.42 6.29
C VAL A 313 -5.76 12.52 7.33
N ASN A 314 -5.46 13.20 8.43
CA ASN A 314 -6.29 13.21 9.62
C ASN A 314 -7.03 14.54 9.84
N LEU A 315 -8.30 14.39 10.18
CA LEU A 315 -9.13 15.36 10.88
C LEU A 315 -8.86 15.28 12.41
N GLU A 316 -9.23 16.33 13.15
CA GLU A 316 -9.22 16.25 14.62
C GLU A 316 -10.33 15.32 15.14
N GLY A 317 -10.22 14.85 16.38
CA GLY A 317 -11.20 13.94 16.97
C GLY A 317 -11.23 12.56 16.29
N SER A 318 -12.42 11.96 16.24
CA SER A 318 -12.67 10.67 15.59
C SER A 318 -12.55 10.72 14.06
N GLY A 319 -12.68 11.91 13.46
CA GLY A 319 -12.80 12.08 12.01
C GLY A 319 -14.10 11.51 11.45
N LEU A 320 -15.07 11.21 12.32
CA LEU A 320 -16.42 10.81 11.98
C LEU A 320 -17.37 11.99 12.24
N CYS A 321 -18.40 12.13 11.42
CA CYS A 321 -19.57 12.93 11.76
C CYS A 321 -20.80 12.27 11.13
N PHE A 322 -21.94 12.32 11.80
CA PHE A 322 -23.17 11.67 11.35
C PHE A 322 -24.35 12.65 11.38
N ARG A 323 -25.02 12.77 10.24
CA ARG A 323 -26.18 13.66 10.07
C ARG A 323 -27.33 12.89 9.45
N ASP A 324 -28.45 12.80 10.17
CA ASP A 324 -29.74 12.46 9.58
C ASP A 324 -30.58 13.74 9.41
N PRO A 325 -30.85 14.21 8.19
CA PRO A 325 -31.63 15.41 7.94
C PRO A 325 -33.14 15.13 7.91
N ILE A 326 -33.56 13.86 7.91
CA ILE A 326 -34.97 13.47 7.90
C ILE A 326 -35.48 13.44 9.34
N ALA A 327 -36.69 13.98 9.56
CA ALA A 327 -37.30 13.95 10.88
C ALA A 327 -37.61 12.51 11.31
N GLU A 328 -37.30 12.17 12.56
CA GLU A 328 -37.59 10.86 13.11
C GLU A 328 -39.11 10.57 13.15
N THR A 329 -39.48 9.39 12.70
CA THR A 329 -40.86 8.89 12.75
C THR A 329 -41.25 8.57 14.20
N LEU A 330 -42.51 8.79 14.56
CA LEU A 330 -43.01 8.31 15.85
C LEU A 330 -42.85 6.77 15.94
N PRO A 331 -42.31 6.23 17.06
CA PRO A 331 -42.15 4.79 17.22
C PRO A 331 -43.52 4.10 17.24
N VAL A 332 -43.62 3.00 16.51
CA VAL A 332 -44.82 2.16 16.42
C VAL A 332 -44.75 0.98 17.40
N VAL A 333 -43.55 0.59 17.84
CA VAL A 333 -43.38 -0.45 18.86
C VAL A 333 -43.48 0.10 20.29
N LYS A 334 -43.96 -0.75 21.20
CA LYS A 334 -43.96 -0.52 22.65
C LYS A 334 -43.41 -1.77 23.35
N PRO A 335 -42.09 -2.01 23.29
CA PRO A 335 -41.47 -3.19 23.91
C PRO A 335 -41.58 -3.12 25.44
N LEU A 336 -41.47 -4.28 26.08
CA LEU A 336 -41.45 -4.43 27.54
C LEU A 336 -40.34 -5.42 27.91
N ARG A 337 -39.68 -5.24 29.06
CA ARG A 337 -38.61 -6.16 29.53
C ARG A 337 -39.13 -7.60 29.67
N SER A 338 -40.37 -7.75 30.13
CA SER A 338 -41.10 -9.03 30.20
C SER A 338 -41.35 -9.70 28.83
N SER A 339 -41.35 -8.95 27.72
CA SER A 339 -41.46 -9.53 26.36
C SER A 339 -40.18 -10.26 25.91
N TRP A 340 -39.07 -10.09 26.64
CA TRP A 340 -37.83 -10.84 26.49
C TRP A 340 -37.57 -11.80 27.68
N GLY A 341 -38.56 -12.00 28.56
CA GLY A 341 -38.44 -12.84 29.75
C GLY A 341 -37.69 -12.21 30.93
N ALA A 342 -37.33 -10.92 30.86
CA ALA A 342 -36.66 -10.19 31.93
C ALA A 342 -37.65 -9.56 32.91
N THR A 343 -37.28 -9.51 34.20
CA THR A 343 -37.94 -8.69 35.22
C THR A 343 -37.24 -7.33 35.35
N ASP A 344 -37.64 -6.53 36.35
CA ASP A 344 -36.97 -5.25 36.61
C ASP A 344 -35.59 -5.44 37.28
N GLU A 345 -35.35 -6.60 37.91
CA GLU A 345 -34.06 -6.98 38.53
C GLU A 345 -33.08 -7.66 37.56
N THR A 346 -33.54 -8.19 36.43
CA THR A 346 -32.69 -8.86 35.43
C THR A 346 -31.80 -7.86 34.70
N THR A 347 -30.47 -8.03 34.69
CA THR A 347 -29.61 -7.16 33.87
C THR A 347 -29.80 -7.47 32.38
N ILE A 348 -30.12 -6.45 31.56
CA ILE A 348 -30.27 -6.63 30.12
C ILE A 348 -29.02 -6.11 29.40
N PHE A 349 -28.22 -7.04 28.88
CA PHE A 349 -27.20 -6.74 27.88
C PHE A 349 -27.85 -6.68 26.49
N ILE A 350 -27.51 -5.69 25.68
CA ILE A 350 -28.04 -5.57 24.31
C ILE A 350 -26.93 -5.28 23.29
N SER A 351 -27.05 -5.81 22.07
CA SER A 351 -26.14 -5.47 20.97
C SER A 351 -26.86 -5.25 19.64
N GLY A 352 -26.46 -4.16 18.97
CA GLY A 352 -26.81 -3.81 17.59
C GLY A 352 -25.72 -4.17 16.59
N ALA A 353 -24.72 -4.95 17.00
CA ALA A 353 -23.70 -5.45 16.09
C ALA A 353 -24.34 -6.24 14.94
N ASN A 354 -23.96 -5.93 13.70
CA ASN A 354 -24.46 -6.67 12.54
C ASN A 354 -23.99 -8.13 12.62
N PHE A 355 -24.83 -9.05 12.12
CA PHE A 355 -24.57 -10.48 11.99
C PHE A 355 -23.10 -10.84 11.71
N TYR A 356 -22.47 -10.23 10.70
CA TYR A 356 -21.10 -10.57 10.29
C TYR A 356 -20.02 -10.22 11.33
N LYS A 357 -20.34 -9.36 12.31
CA LYS A 357 -19.43 -8.99 13.42
C LYS A 357 -19.52 -9.94 14.62
N ILE A 358 -20.58 -10.74 14.74
CA ILE A 358 -20.82 -11.64 15.89
C ILE A 358 -20.17 -13.00 15.59
N ILE A 359 -18.84 -12.95 15.45
CA ILE A 359 -17.96 -14.09 15.20
C ILE A 359 -17.94 -15.05 16.41
N PRO A 360 -17.52 -16.31 16.27
CA PRO A 360 -17.57 -17.31 17.35
C PRO A 360 -16.90 -16.86 18.66
N GLU A 361 -15.79 -16.14 18.57
CA GLU A 361 -15.06 -15.55 19.70
C GLU A 361 -15.91 -14.55 20.49
N MET A 362 -16.74 -13.76 19.80
CA MET A 362 -17.67 -12.82 20.41
C MET A 362 -18.82 -13.55 21.10
N GLN A 363 -19.27 -14.67 20.54
CA GLN A 363 -20.30 -15.53 21.16
C GLN A 363 -19.78 -16.17 22.46
N GLU A 364 -18.54 -16.66 22.47
CA GLU A 364 -17.83 -17.15 23.66
C GLU A 364 -17.66 -16.03 24.71
N THR A 365 -17.24 -14.84 24.30
CA THR A 365 -17.09 -13.67 25.20
C THR A 365 -18.41 -13.35 25.91
N TRP A 366 -19.51 -13.29 25.15
CA TRP A 366 -20.83 -12.98 25.70
C TRP A 366 -21.38 -14.11 26.57
N ALA A 367 -21.07 -15.38 26.27
CA ALA A 367 -21.37 -16.50 27.15
C ALA A 367 -20.64 -16.38 28.50
N LYS A 368 -19.35 -16.03 28.51
CA LYS A 368 -18.57 -15.78 29.74
C LYS A 368 -19.22 -14.68 30.60
N ILE A 369 -19.68 -13.57 30.00
CA ILE A 369 -20.39 -12.47 30.70
C ILE A 369 -21.72 -12.95 31.30
N LEU A 370 -22.54 -13.68 30.54
CA LEU A 370 -23.82 -14.21 31.03
C LEU A 370 -23.64 -15.28 32.12
N SER A 371 -22.52 -16.01 32.13
CA SER A 371 -22.14 -16.92 33.22
C SER A 371 -21.76 -16.14 34.49
N ALA A 372 -20.94 -15.10 34.36
CA ALA A 372 -20.51 -14.24 35.45
C ALA A 372 -21.65 -13.37 36.05
N VAL A 373 -22.74 -13.15 35.32
CA VAL A 373 -23.93 -12.40 35.79
C VAL A 373 -25.18 -13.29 35.67
N PRO A 374 -25.51 -14.14 36.67
CA PRO A 374 -26.56 -15.16 36.52
C PRO A 374 -27.98 -14.61 36.22
N ASN A 375 -28.40 -13.52 36.88
CA ASN A 375 -29.67 -12.86 36.58
C ASN A 375 -29.50 -11.81 35.46
N SER A 376 -29.20 -12.27 34.25
CA SER A 376 -29.11 -11.41 33.06
C SER A 376 -29.56 -12.10 31.78
N ILE A 377 -29.89 -11.31 30.75
CA ILE A 377 -30.15 -11.80 29.39
C ILE A 377 -29.33 -11.04 28.36
N LEU A 378 -29.11 -11.67 27.21
CA LEU A 378 -28.54 -11.04 26.01
C LEU A 378 -29.64 -10.83 24.98
N VAL A 379 -29.79 -9.58 24.54
CA VAL A 379 -30.71 -9.16 23.48
C VAL A 379 -29.90 -8.76 22.24
N ILE A 380 -30.22 -9.31 21.08
CA ILE A 380 -29.53 -8.95 19.82
C ILE A 380 -30.52 -8.56 18.72
N TYR A 381 -30.13 -7.58 17.89
CA TYR A 381 -30.87 -7.16 16.69
C TYR A 381 -29.98 -7.13 15.42
N PRO A 382 -29.31 -8.24 15.05
CA PRO A 382 -28.16 -8.23 14.14
C PRO A 382 -28.52 -8.14 12.64
N PHE A 383 -29.80 -8.24 12.30
CA PHE A 383 -30.29 -8.36 10.93
C PHE A 383 -30.69 -7.00 10.36
N ASN A 384 -29.80 -6.38 9.57
CA ASN A 384 -30.05 -5.09 8.91
C ASN A 384 -30.04 -5.25 7.38
N PRO A 385 -31.10 -4.82 6.64
CA PRO A 385 -31.20 -5.02 5.20
C PRO A 385 -30.16 -4.25 4.37
N ASN A 386 -29.43 -3.29 4.96
CA ASN A 386 -28.41 -2.51 4.25
C ASN A 386 -27.18 -3.31 3.82
N TRP A 387 -26.86 -4.43 4.49
CA TRP A 387 -25.72 -5.29 4.17
C TRP A 387 -26.13 -6.49 3.30
N THR A 388 -27.21 -7.16 3.67
CA THR A 388 -27.82 -8.24 2.88
C THR A 388 -29.28 -8.42 3.28
N ASN A 389 -30.10 -8.92 2.35
CA ASN A 389 -31.47 -9.37 2.59
C ASN A 389 -31.57 -10.89 2.81
N SER A 390 -30.43 -11.60 2.80
CA SER A 390 -30.34 -13.07 2.86
C SER A 390 -29.33 -13.51 3.92
N TYR A 391 -29.72 -13.43 5.19
CA TYR A 391 -28.92 -13.90 6.34
C TYR A 391 -29.14 -15.39 6.63
N GLN A 392 -28.11 -16.09 7.13
CA GLN A 392 -28.23 -17.47 7.64
C GLN A 392 -28.81 -17.48 9.06
N VAL A 393 -30.04 -16.97 9.19
CA VAL A 393 -30.73 -16.70 10.48
C VAL A 393 -30.79 -17.93 11.38
N ARG A 394 -31.14 -19.10 10.82
CA ARG A 394 -31.33 -20.34 11.60
C ARG A 394 -30.00 -20.89 12.15
N PRO A 395 -28.97 -21.19 11.33
CA PRO A 395 -27.69 -21.68 11.85
C PRO A 395 -27.05 -20.72 12.87
N PHE A 396 -27.07 -19.41 12.63
CA PHE A 396 -26.49 -18.42 13.53
C PHE A 396 -27.18 -18.38 14.91
N ILE A 397 -28.52 -18.38 14.96
CA ILE A 397 -29.24 -18.40 16.25
C ILE A 397 -29.01 -19.74 16.97
N GLN A 398 -28.88 -20.85 16.22
CA GLN A 398 -28.58 -22.16 16.77
C GLN A 398 -27.16 -22.20 17.38
N GLN A 399 -26.15 -21.71 16.66
CA GLN A 399 -24.76 -21.61 17.11
C GLN A 399 -24.60 -20.82 18.42
N ILE A 400 -25.28 -19.67 18.54
CA ILE A 400 -25.24 -18.88 19.78
C ILE A 400 -25.87 -19.69 20.94
N ARG A 401 -26.99 -20.37 20.71
CA ARG A 401 -27.63 -21.20 21.75
C ARG A 401 -26.76 -22.37 22.18
N GLU A 402 -26.16 -23.09 21.24
CA GLU A 402 -25.21 -24.17 21.51
C GLU A 402 -23.99 -23.65 22.28
N THR A 403 -23.58 -22.41 22.02
CA THR A 403 -22.51 -21.72 22.78
C THR A 403 -22.94 -21.36 24.20
N LEU A 404 -24.16 -20.87 24.42
CA LEU A 404 -24.71 -20.66 25.75
C LEU A 404 -24.84 -21.98 26.53
N GLU A 405 -25.39 -23.02 25.89
CA GLU A 405 -25.60 -24.34 26.51
C GLU A 405 -24.28 -25.02 26.89
N ARG A 406 -23.20 -24.86 26.09
CA ARG A 406 -21.84 -25.30 26.47
C ARG A 406 -21.27 -24.60 27.71
N HIS A 407 -21.72 -23.37 28.01
CA HIS A 407 -21.38 -22.64 29.24
C HIS A 407 -22.38 -22.88 30.39
N GLY A 408 -23.34 -23.79 30.24
CA GLY A 408 -24.35 -24.11 31.25
C GLY A 408 -25.49 -23.09 31.35
N ILE A 409 -25.70 -22.28 30.31
CA ILE A 409 -26.64 -21.16 30.28
C ILE A 409 -27.92 -21.59 29.53
N ASP A 410 -29.09 -21.44 30.15
CA ASP A 410 -30.39 -21.70 29.49
C ASP A 410 -30.51 -20.83 28.22
N SER A 411 -30.70 -21.46 27.06
CA SER A 411 -30.80 -20.80 25.76
C SER A 411 -32.00 -19.86 25.60
N LYS A 412 -32.93 -19.84 26.58
CA LYS A 412 -33.95 -18.78 26.74
C LYS A 412 -33.37 -17.42 27.17
N ARG A 413 -32.14 -17.38 27.71
CA ARG A 413 -31.43 -16.12 28.04
C ARG A 413 -30.94 -15.35 26.80
N LEU A 414 -31.16 -15.88 25.60
CA LEU A 414 -30.98 -15.18 24.32
C LEU A 414 -32.33 -14.70 23.76
N ALA A 415 -32.52 -13.38 23.68
CA ALA A 415 -33.62 -12.75 22.96
C ALA A 415 -33.13 -12.20 21.62
N VAL A 416 -33.87 -12.46 20.54
CA VAL A 416 -33.51 -12.03 19.18
C VAL A 416 -34.62 -11.17 18.58
N ILE A 417 -34.35 -9.88 18.40
CA ILE A 417 -35.28 -8.94 17.78
C ILE A 417 -35.14 -9.05 16.26
N LYS A 418 -36.27 -9.07 15.56
CA LYS A 418 -36.32 -8.97 14.09
C LYS A 418 -35.99 -7.53 13.64
N ALA A 419 -35.70 -7.33 12.36
CA ALA A 419 -35.53 -5.99 11.79
C ALA A 419 -36.75 -5.10 12.12
N LEU A 420 -36.49 -3.92 12.69
CA LEU A 420 -37.52 -2.97 13.11
C LEU A 420 -37.79 -1.90 12.03
N PRO A 421 -39.00 -1.27 11.99
CA PRO A 421 -39.37 -0.33 10.95
C PRO A 421 -38.55 0.98 10.93
N SER A 422 -38.16 1.50 12.10
CA SER A 422 -37.47 2.79 12.21
C SER A 422 -36.35 2.80 13.27
N LYS A 423 -35.47 3.82 13.22
CA LYS A 423 -34.49 4.09 14.29
C LYS A 423 -35.17 4.34 15.64
N SER A 424 -36.31 5.02 15.63
CA SER A 424 -37.04 5.36 16.85
C SER A 424 -37.64 4.13 17.52
N ASP A 425 -38.02 3.09 16.75
CA ASP A 425 -38.37 1.77 17.28
C ASP A 425 -37.15 1.08 17.93
N ILE A 426 -35.96 1.17 17.31
CA ILE A 426 -34.70 0.62 17.87
C ILE A 426 -34.36 1.33 19.20
N LYS A 427 -34.48 2.67 19.26
CA LYS A 427 -34.28 3.45 20.48
C LYS A 427 -35.22 3.00 21.60
N LYS A 428 -36.49 2.69 21.30
CA LYS A 428 -37.42 2.13 22.30
C LYS A 428 -37.03 0.73 22.81
N CYS A 429 -36.29 -0.06 22.05
CA CYS A 429 -35.67 -1.29 22.58
C CYS A 429 -34.42 -0.99 23.42
N LEU A 430 -33.58 -0.04 23.01
CA LEU A 430 -32.36 0.34 23.74
C LEU A 430 -32.65 1.00 25.10
N GLU A 431 -33.70 1.80 25.21
CA GLU A 431 -34.14 2.43 26.47
C GLU A 431 -34.35 1.42 27.62
N LEU A 432 -34.83 0.20 27.28
CA LEU A 432 -35.10 -0.88 28.24
C LEU A 432 -33.86 -1.61 28.74
N ALA A 433 -32.73 -1.47 28.03
CA ALA A 433 -31.51 -2.22 28.31
C ALA A 433 -30.65 -1.55 29.39
N ASP A 434 -29.82 -2.35 30.06
CA ASP A 434 -28.91 -1.88 31.09
C ASP A 434 -27.55 -1.47 30.50
N ILE A 435 -27.01 -2.29 29.59
CA ILE A 435 -25.64 -2.18 29.06
C ILE A 435 -25.64 -2.50 27.56
N TYR A 436 -24.93 -1.69 26.76
CA TYR A 436 -24.67 -2.00 25.36
C TYR A 436 -23.35 -2.78 25.21
N LEU A 437 -23.39 -3.93 24.53
CA LEU A 437 -22.20 -4.71 24.20
C LEU A 437 -21.80 -4.45 22.75
N ASP A 438 -20.74 -3.67 22.53
CA ASP A 438 -20.19 -3.47 21.19
C ASP A 438 -19.33 -4.67 20.78
N SER A 439 -19.27 -4.96 19.48
CA SER A 439 -18.55 -6.12 18.96
C SER A 439 -17.06 -5.87 18.80
N PHE A 440 -16.21 -6.88 18.99
CA PHE A 440 -14.78 -6.81 18.68
C PHE A 440 -14.30 -8.08 17.94
N PRO A 441 -13.18 -8.02 17.18
CA PRO A 441 -12.31 -6.87 16.98
C PRO A 441 -12.98 -5.73 16.17
N TYR A 442 -13.98 -6.02 15.34
CA TYR A 442 -14.67 -4.99 14.56
C TYR A 442 -15.71 -4.20 15.40
N GLY A 443 -15.25 -3.09 15.97
CA GLY A 443 -16.04 -2.11 16.72
C GLY A 443 -17.19 -1.45 15.93
N GLY A 444 -18.09 -0.81 16.66
CA GLY A 444 -19.19 0.02 16.17
C GLY A 444 -18.75 1.41 15.73
N ALA A 445 -19.67 2.10 15.05
CA ALA A 445 -19.62 3.54 14.83
C ALA A 445 -21.06 4.08 14.90
N THR A 446 -21.79 4.00 13.79
CA THR A 446 -23.22 4.34 13.73
C THR A 446 -24.07 3.48 14.67
N SER A 447 -23.69 2.21 14.89
CA SER A 447 -24.34 1.31 15.85
C SER A 447 -24.15 1.73 17.32
N LEU A 448 -23.18 2.61 17.62
CA LEU A 448 -22.95 3.16 18.95
C LEU A 448 -23.75 4.46 19.19
N LEU A 449 -24.19 5.15 18.14
CA LEU A 449 -24.90 6.42 18.25
C LEU A 449 -26.26 6.27 18.93
N ASP A 450 -27.11 5.35 18.46
CA ASP A 450 -28.45 5.16 19.06
C ASP A 450 -28.37 4.76 20.56
N PRO A 451 -27.45 3.88 21.01
CA PRO A 451 -27.15 3.66 22.42
C PRO A 451 -26.76 4.93 23.18
N LEU A 452 -25.78 5.69 22.69
CA LEU A 452 -25.33 6.92 23.35
C LEU A 452 -26.46 7.98 23.41
N MET A 453 -27.27 8.10 22.36
CA MET A 453 -28.43 9.01 22.31
C MET A 453 -29.51 8.70 23.36
N VAL A 454 -29.60 7.46 23.86
CA VAL A 454 -30.50 7.09 24.98
C VAL A 454 -29.75 6.92 26.31
N GLY A 455 -28.49 7.36 26.39
CA GLY A 455 -27.65 7.28 27.59
C GLY A 455 -27.10 5.88 27.90
N LEU A 456 -27.33 4.88 27.06
CA LEU A 456 -27.02 3.48 27.38
C LEU A 456 -25.48 3.25 27.42
N PRO A 457 -24.88 2.86 28.56
CA PRO A 457 -23.43 2.70 28.68
C PRO A 457 -22.92 1.55 27.81
N PRO A 458 -22.00 1.80 26.87
CA PRO A 458 -21.38 0.75 26.09
C PRO A 458 -20.17 0.11 26.78
N VAL A 459 -19.82 -1.09 26.33
CA VAL A 459 -18.54 -1.77 26.58
C VAL A 459 -17.83 -1.88 25.23
N VAL A 460 -16.64 -1.33 25.10
CA VAL A 460 -15.92 -1.16 23.82
C VAL A 460 -14.46 -1.60 23.93
N VAL A 461 -13.99 -2.46 23.03
CA VAL A 461 -12.55 -2.73 22.88
C VAL A 461 -11.92 -1.74 21.89
N GLU A 462 -10.73 -1.23 22.21
CA GLU A 462 -9.88 -0.49 21.29
C GLU A 462 -8.87 -1.42 20.60
N GLY A 463 -9.00 -1.60 19.28
CA GLY A 463 -8.10 -2.45 18.53
C GLY A 463 -6.86 -1.75 17.93
N ASN A 464 -6.02 -2.57 17.31
CA ASN A 464 -4.75 -2.23 16.65
C ASN A 464 -4.89 -1.83 15.16
N ALA A 465 -6.11 -1.73 14.63
CA ALA A 465 -6.37 -1.29 13.26
C ALA A 465 -7.45 -0.21 13.23
N LEU A 466 -7.40 0.69 12.24
CA LEU A 466 -8.32 1.83 12.07
C LEU A 466 -9.81 1.42 12.18
N ARG A 467 -10.19 0.29 11.57
CA ARG A 467 -11.55 -0.28 11.61
C ARG A 467 -12.00 -0.80 12.98
N PHE A 468 -11.07 -0.95 13.92
CA PHE A 468 -11.26 -1.42 15.30
C PHE A 468 -11.19 -0.28 16.33
N ARG A 469 -11.08 0.98 15.88
CA ARG A 469 -10.84 2.16 16.72
C ARG A 469 -11.97 3.20 16.63
N GLN A 470 -13.05 2.88 15.91
CA GLN A 470 -14.16 3.79 15.66
C GLN A 470 -14.95 4.11 16.94
N ALA A 471 -15.38 3.08 17.67
CA ALA A 471 -16.15 3.21 18.90
C ALA A 471 -15.35 3.89 20.03
N SER A 472 -14.09 3.50 20.24
CA SER A 472 -13.22 4.11 21.24
C SER A 472 -12.90 5.57 20.92
N ALA A 473 -12.73 5.93 19.64
CA ALA A 473 -12.56 7.32 19.22
C ALA A 473 -13.80 8.19 19.52
N LEU A 474 -15.02 7.66 19.32
CA LEU A 474 -16.26 8.36 19.69
C LEU A 474 -16.36 8.60 21.21
N LEU A 475 -16.04 7.58 22.02
CA LEU A 475 -16.01 7.68 23.49
C LEU A 475 -14.98 8.69 24.00
N ARG A 476 -13.78 8.73 23.39
CA ARG A 476 -12.77 9.77 23.67
C ARG A 476 -13.25 11.17 23.34
N GLU A 477 -14.00 11.34 22.25
CA GLU A 477 -14.51 12.65 21.84
C GLU A 477 -15.50 13.25 22.86
N ILE A 478 -16.27 12.41 23.57
CA ILE A 478 -17.09 12.81 24.73
C ILE A 478 -16.36 12.74 26.09
N ASN A 479 -15.10 12.30 26.11
CA ASN A 479 -14.24 12.14 27.29
C ASN A 479 -14.71 11.05 28.28
N ILE A 480 -15.34 9.98 27.79
CA ILE A 480 -15.81 8.83 28.61
C ILE A 480 -14.92 7.61 28.33
N GLU A 481 -13.66 7.70 28.74
CA GLU A 481 -12.64 6.68 28.43
C GLU A 481 -12.69 5.44 29.33
N ASP A 482 -13.34 5.51 30.50
CA ASP A 482 -13.48 4.39 31.43
C ASP A 482 -14.51 3.32 31.00
N LEU A 483 -15.05 3.48 29.78
CA LEU A 483 -15.86 2.49 29.05
C LEU A 483 -15.10 1.84 27.86
N ILE A 484 -13.81 2.19 27.70
CA ILE A 484 -12.90 1.62 26.70
C ILE A 484 -12.02 0.56 27.38
N THR A 485 -11.81 -0.58 26.70
CA THR A 485 -10.98 -1.70 27.16
C THR A 485 -9.98 -2.14 26.08
N ASP A 486 -9.00 -2.95 26.45
CA ASP A 486 -7.85 -3.34 25.63
C ASP A 486 -7.86 -4.82 25.19
N GLY A 487 -8.78 -5.65 25.70
CA GLY A 487 -8.93 -7.05 25.31
C GLY A 487 -10.19 -7.73 25.85
N GLU A 488 -10.29 -9.05 25.69
CA GLU A 488 -11.44 -9.84 26.15
C GLU A 488 -11.62 -9.75 27.67
N GLU A 489 -10.54 -9.96 28.44
CA GLU A 489 -10.63 -10.01 29.91
C GLU A 489 -11.12 -8.68 30.50
N SER A 490 -10.56 -7.56 30.04
CA SER A 490 -10.97 -6.22 30.46
C SER A 490 -12.39 -5.86 29.99
N TYR A 491 -12.81 -6.32 28.80
CA TYR A 491 -14.19 -6.20 28.31
C TYR A 491 -15.19 -6.96 29.20
N ILE A 492 -14.89 -8.22 29.56
CA ILE A 492 -15.72 -9.03 30.47
C ILE A 492 -15.79 -8.35 31.84
N ASN A 493 -14.64 -7.95 32.40
CA ASN A 493 -14.58 -7.28 33.71
C ASN A 493 -15.37 -5.97 33.74
N LEU A 494 -15.32 -5.16 32.66
CA LEU A 494 -16.12 -3.95 32.54
C LEU A 494 -17.63 -4.25 32.45
N ALA A 495 -18.03 -5.23 31.64
CA ALA A 495 -19.43 -5.65 31.51
C ALA A 495 -20.00 -6.16 32.85
N VAL A 496 -19.25 -6.98 33.59
CA VAL A 496 -19.62 -7.47 34.92
C VAL A 496 -19.67 -6.34 35.95
N LYS A 497 -18.71 -5.39 35.93
CA LYS A 497 -18.70 -4.21 36.81
C LYS A 497 -19.92 -3.32 36.57
N LEU A 498 -20.27 -3.02 35.31
CA LEU A 498 -21.48 -2.27 34.98
C LEU A 498 -22.75 -3.00 35.44
N ALA A 499 -22.80 -4.33 35.30
CA ALA A 499 -23.98 -5.11 35.69
C ALA A 499 -24.20 -5.11 37.22
N THR A 500 -23.13 -5.37 37.97
CA THR A 500 -23.15 -5.55 39.42
C THR A 500 -23.16 -4.23 40.21
N ASN A 501 -22.72 -3.12 39.62
CA ASN A 501 -22.76 -1.79 40.24
C ASN A 501 -23.79 -0.88 39.54
N SER A 502 -25.03 -0.89 40.06
CA SER A 502 -26.15 -0.08 39.54
C SER A 502 -25.96 1.43 39.73
N GLU A 503 -25.32 1.86 40.82
CA GLU A 503 -25.02 3.28 41.09
C GLU A 503 -24.06 3.83 40.03
N TRP A 504 -22.94 3.14 39.78
CA TRP A 504 -21.97 3.53 38.75
C TRP A 504 -22.55 3.41 37.34
N ARG A 505 -23.39 2.40 37.07
CA ARG A 505 -24.13 2.29 35.79
C ARG A 505 -25.07 3.49 35.58
N GLN A 506 -25.76 3.95 36.63
CA GLN A 506 -26.63 5.13 36.54
C GLN A 506 -25.83 6.43 36.44
N GLN A 507 -24.68 6.54 37.11
CA GLN A 507 -23.74 7.65 36.92
C GLN A 507 -23.28 7.74 35.46
N LYS A 508 -22.88 6.63 34.85
CA LYS A 508 -22.49 6.58 33.43
C LYS A 508 -23.65 6.90 32.49
N ARG A 509 -24.88 6.42 32.78
CA ARG A 509 -26.09 6.84 32.06
C ARG A 509 -26.26 8.36 32.05
N GLN A 510 -26.14 9.01 33.22
CA GLN A 510 -26.28 10.45 33.35
C GLN A 510 -25.19 11.21 32.59
N GLU A 511 -23.92 10.82 32.75
CA GLU A 511 -22.79 11.46 32.08
C GLU A 511 -22.89 11.37 30.56
N ILE A 512 -23.26 10.21 30.00
CA ILE A 512 -23.47 10.04 28.56
C ILE A 512 -24.58 10.99 28.08
N MET A 513 -25.71 11.07 28.78
CA MET A 513 -26.80 11.99 28.41
C MET A 513 -26.35 13.46 28.43
N GLU A 514 -25.61 13.89 29.45
CA GLU A 514 -25.08 15.25 29.55
C GLU A 514 -24.10 15.59 28.41
N LYS A 515 -23.19 14.67 28.06
CA LYS A 515 -22.26 14.85 26.93
C LYS A 515 -22.97 14.88 25.58
N MET A 516 -23.96 14.02 25.37
CA MET A 516 -24.73 13.98 24.12
C MET A 516 -25.62 15.21 23.95
N GLN A 517 -26.16 15.77 25.03
CA GLN A 517 -26.90 17.05 25.02
C GLN A 517 -26.02 18.26 24.65
N GLN A 518 -24.69 18.17 24.82
CA GLN A 518 -23.75 19.23 24.41
C GLN A 518 -23.45 19.24 22.90
N ASN A 519 -24.09 18.35 22.11
CA ASN A 519 -23.90 18.18 20.67
C ASN A 519 -22.41 17.95 20.30
N PRO A 520 -21.85 16.76 20.59
CA PRO A 520 -20.46 16.42 20.29
C PRO A 520 -20.13 16.57 18.80
N SER A 521 -18.86 16.78 18.48
CA SER A 521 -18.42 17.10 17.10
C SER A 521 -18.76 16.02 16.06
N PHE A 522 -18.86 14.75 16.45
CA PHE A 522 -19.38 13.68 15.58
C PHE A 522 -20.89 13.79 15.24
N LEU A 523 -21.60 14.80 15.74
CA LEU A 523 -22.94 15.22 15.32
C LEU A 523 -22.96 16.66 14.74
N ASP A 524 -21.90 17.46 14.92
CA ASP A 524 -21.78 18.81 14.37
C ASP A 524 -21.31 18.80 12.90
N SER A 525 -22.30 18.68 12.01
CA SER A 525 -22.10 18.75 10.55
C SER A 525 -21.44 20.06 10.09
N LEU A 526 -21.68 21.19 10.77
CA LEU A 526 -21.15 22.50 10.38
C LEU A 526 -19.67 22.62 10.71
N SER A 527 -19.25 22.23 11.91
CA SER A 527 -17.84 22.18 12.29
C SER A 527 -17.08 21.16 11.45
N TYR A 528 -17.67 19.99 11.18
CA TYR A 528 -17.07 18.96 10.33
C TYR A 528 -16.90 19.43 8.88
N SER A 529 -17.94 19.97 8.23
CA SER A 529 -17.84 20.60 6.90
C SER A 529 -16.77 21.69 6.84
N THR A 530 -16.67 22.52 7.88
CA THR A 530 -15.66 23.58 7.99
C THR A 530 -14.24 23.02 8.06
N GLN A 531 -14.04 21.90 8.75
CA GLN A 531 -12.75 21.23 8.92
C GLN A 531 -12.34 20.46 7.67
N ILE A 532 -13.22 19.62 7.12
CA ILE A 532 -12.93 18.82 5.92
C ILE A 532 -12.82 19.69 4.66
N GLY A 533 -13.56 20.81 4.59
CA GLY A 533 -13.38 21.82 3.56
C GLY A 533 -11.99 22.47 3.57
N LYS A 534 -11.40 22.70 4.76
CA LYS A 534 -10.00 23.16 4.89
C LYS A 534 -9.02 22.07 4.44
N LEU A 535 -9.29 20.80 4.79
CA LEU A 535 -8.50 19.67 4.31
C LEU A 535 -8.54 19.58 2.77
N PHE A 536 -9.70 19.66 2.13
CA PHE A 536 -9.82 19.66 0.67
C PHE A 536 -9.06 20.81 -0.01
N GLN A 537 -9.16 22.04 0.52
CA GLN A 537 -8.32 23.17 0.06
C GLN A 537 -6.82 22.82 0.15
N LYS A 538 -6.37 22.22 1.27
CA LYS A 538 -4.98 21.79 1.46
C LYS A 538 -4.55 20.68 0.49
N LEU A 539 -5.36 19.62 0.31
CA LEU A 539 -5.03 18.50 -0.59
C LEU A 539 -4.91 18.97 -2.05
N PHE A 540 -5.81 19.86 -2.47
CA PHE A 540 -5.73 20.46 -3.81
C PHE A 540 -4.51 21.37 -3.94
N GLN A 541 -4.18 22.18 -2.92
CA GLN A 541 -2.96 23.00 -2.93
C GLN A 541 -1.68 22.15 -2.94
N GLU A 542 -1.62 21.01 -2.23
CA GLU A 542 -0.51 20.05 -2.32
C GLU A 542 -0.37 19.53 -3.75
N TRP A 543 -1.47 19.12 -4.39
CA TRP A 543 -1.47 18.70 -5.80
C TRP A 543 -1.01 19.83 -6.73
N GLN A 544 -1.50 21.06 -6.53
CA GLN A 544 -1.09 22.24 -7.31
C GLN A 544 0.39 22.58 -7.12
N ASN A 545 0.96 22.38 -5.93
CA ASN A 545 2.38 22.64 -5.70
C ASN A 545 3.28 21.62 -6.41
N ILE A 546 2.80 20.39 -6.62
CA ILE A 546 3.49 19.32 -7.34
C ILE A 546 3.30 19.45 -8.86
N HIS A 547 2.10 19.79 -9.31
CA HIS A 547 1.68 19.76 -10.73
C HIS A 547 1.53 21.14 -11.36
N ALA A 548 1.81 22.23 -10.65
CA ALA A 548 2.04 23.50 -11.31
C ALA A 548 3.20 23.31 -12.30
N PRO A 549 3.12 23.85 -13.54
CA PRO A 549 4.34 24.12 -14.28
C PRO A 549 5.22 24.94 -13.32
N LYS A 550 6.48 24.54 -13.06
CA LYS A 550 7.33 25.22 -12.07
C LYS A 550 7.45 26.68 -12.48
N THR A 551 6.62 27.54 -11.88
CA THR A 551 6.46 28.93 -12.32
C THR A 551 7.70 29.69 -11.90
N ILE A 552 8.69 29.66 -12.78
CA ILE A 552 9.72 30.69 -12.87
C ILE A 552 8.95 32.01 -12.81
N LYS A 553 9.03 32.69 -11.67
CA LYS A 553 8.46 34.04 -11.52
C LYS A 553 8.96 34.87 -12.70
N SER A 554 8.16 35.84 -13.16
CA SER A 554 8.51 36.72 -14.28
C SER A 554 9.65 37.68 -13.90
N THR A 555 10.83 37.10 -13.76
CA THR A 555 12.15 37.63 -13.40
C THR A 555 13.11 36.84 -14.26
N ASP A 556 13.37 37.39 -15.45
CA ASP A 556 14.37 36.95 -16.42
C ASP A 556 14.26 35.50 -16.94
N GLN A 557 13.31 35.26 -17.85
CA GLN A 557 13.35 34.10 -18.77
C GLN A 557 14.65 34.03 -19.61
N ASN A 558 15.44 35.11 -19.63
CA ASN A 558 16.74 35.21 -20.29
C ASN A 558 17.92 35.19 -19.31
N SER A 559 17.78 34.66 -18.08
CA SER A 559 18.93 34.48 -17.17
C SER A 559 19.02 33.07 -16.55
N LEU A 560 20.21 32.46 -16.65
CA LEU A 560 20.56 31.24 -15.93
C LEU A 560 21.01 31.62 -14.51
N THR A 561 20.04 31.74 -13.60
CA THR A 561 20.31 32.12 -12.20
C THR A 561 21.22 31.10 -11.50
N SER A 562 21.93 31.52 -10.45
CA SER A 562 22.74 30.56 -9.66
C SER A 562 21.90 29.45 -9.02
N GLU A 563 20.62 29.69 -8.74
CA GLU A 563 19.70 28.66 -8.25
C GLU A 563 19.36 27.63 -9.34
N PHE A 564 19.07 28.07 -10.57
CA PHE A 564 18.87 27.18 -11.71
C PHE A 564 20.13 26.34 -12.01
N ILE A 565 21.30 26.96 -11.97
CA ILE A 565 22.59 26.29 -12.20
C ILE A 565 22.86 25.25 -11.11
N ASN A 566 22.60 25.56 -9.84
CA ASN A 566 22.75 24.61 -8.74
C ASN A 566 21.75 23.43 -8.88
N ARG A 567 20.50 23.69 -9.28
CA ARG A 567 19.50 22.65 -9.57
C ARG A 567 19.95 21.73 -10.71
N LEU A 568 20.46 22.29 -11.81
CA LEU A 568 21.00 21.51 -12.93
C LEU A 568 22.13 20.58 -12.47
N ILE A 569 23.10 21.10 -11.71
CA ILE A 569 24.23 20.31 -11.22
C ILE A 569 23.72 19.19 -10.29
N GLY A 570 22.77 19.49 -9.40
CA GLY A 570 22.11 18.48 -8.57
C GLY A 570 21.43 17.37 -9.40
N CYS A 571 20.63 17.74 -10.40
CA CYS A 571 19.94 16.76 -11.26
C CYS A 571 20.91 15.92 -12.10
N VAL A 572 21.99 16.51 -12.61
CA VAL A 572 23.03 15.76 -13.37
C VAL A 572 23.77 14.80 -12.44
N ASN A 573 24.23 15.25 -11.27
CA ASN A 573 24.92 14.39 -10.31
C ASN A 573 24.03 13.21 -9.87
N LEU A 574 22.72 13.44 -9.65
CA LEU A 574 21.78 12.37 -9.31
C LEU A 574 21.57 11.37 -10.47
N TYR A 575 21.63 11.82 -11.73
CA TYR A 575 21.47 10.96 -12.91
C TYR A 575 22.75 10.17 -13.24
N GLU A 576 23.92 10.69 -12.87
CA GLU A 576 25.18 9.92 -12.85
C GLU A 576 25.20 8.85 -11.73
N ILE A 577 24.35 8.99 -10.70
CA ILE A 577 24.18 8.01 -9.60
C ILE A 577 23.11 6.97 -9.94
N ASP A 578 21.91 7.39 -10.37
CA ASP A 578 20.82 6.52 -10.83
C ASP A 578 20.27 7.00 -12.19
N PRO A 579 20.82 6.49 -13.31
CA PRO A 579 20.31 6.78 -14.64
C PRO A 579 19.02 6.02 -14.99
N THR A 580 18.37 5.34 -14.04
CA THR A 580 17.11 4.62 -14.28
C THR A 580 15.86 5.37 -13.78
N ASP A 581 16.02 6.38 -12.92
CA ASP A 581 14.91 7.21 -12.43
C ASP A 581 14.27 8.04 -13.57
N GLN A 582 13.08 7.60 -13.98
CA GLN A 582 12.27 8.24 -15.02
C GLN A 582 11.81 9.66 -14.64
N SER A 583 11.62 9.96 -13.36
CA SER A 583 11.26 11.30 -12.90
C SER A 583 12.44 12.27 -13.06
N LEU A 584 13.65 11.78 -12.84
CA LEU A 584 14.88 12.56 -12.97
C LEU A 584 15.28 12.76 -14.44
N ILE A 585 15.13 11.72 -15.27
CA ILE A 585 15.29 11.83 -16.73
C ILE A 585 14.37 12.92 -17.29
N GLU A 586 13.10 12.95 -16.87
CA GLU A 586 12.13 13.95 -17.34
C GLU A 586 12.48 15.37 -16.83
N GLU A 587 12.93 15.53 -15.59
CA GLU A 587 13.42 16.83 -15.11
C GLU A 587 14.68 17.29 -15.90
N LEU A 588 15.58 16.38 -16.27
CA LEU A 588 16.73 16.69 -17.12
C LEU A 588 16.34 17.02 -18.57
N ARG A 589 15.32 16.40 -19.16
CA ARG A 589 14.77 16.79 -20.48
C ARG A 589 14.24 18.23 -20.45
N GLN A 590 13.51 18.61 -19.40
CA GLN A 590 13.01 19.97 -19.22
C GLN A 590 14.14 20.99 -19.03
N ILE A 591 15.17 20.65 -18.25
CA ILE A 591 16.37 21.49 -18.05
C ILE A 591 17.15 21.64 -19.38
N ARG A 592 17.29 20.56 -20.16
CA ARG A 592 17.87 20.57 -21.52
C ARG A 592 17.12 21.51 -22.45
N GLN A 593 15.79 21.41 -22.51
CA GLN A 593 14.99 22.28 -23.37
C GLN A 593 15.08 23.76 -22.94
N GLN A 594 15.11 24.04 -21.63
CA GLN A 594 15.24 25.40 -21.11
C GLN A 594 16.60 26.04 -21.48
N ILE A 595 17.70 25.29 -21.41
CA ILE A 595 19.02 25.79 -21.86
C ILE A 595 19.09 25.94 -23.38
N ALA A 596 18.50 25.03 -24.16
CA ALA A 596 18.44 25.18 -25.61
C ALA A 596 17.67 26.45 -26.01
N ASN A 597 16.53 26.71 -25.37
CA ASN A 597 15.73 27.93 -25.60
C ASN A 597 16.45 29.21 -25.14
N PHE A 598 17.17 29.16 -24.01
CA PHE A 598 18.04 30.27 -23.57
C PHE A 598 19.06 30.66 -24.65
N TRP A 599 19.79 29.68 -25.21
CA TRP A 599 20.77 29.98 -26.27
C TRP A 599 20.12 30.55 -27.53
N LEU A 600 18.92 30.10 -27.90
CA LEU A 600 18.16 30.65 -29.04
C LEU A 600 17.66 32.09 -28.80
N ALA A 601 17.47 32.51 -27.55
CA ALA A 601 17.02 33.84 -27.16
C ALA A 601 18.15 34.89 -27.14
N VAL A 602 19.36 34.51 -26.69
CA VAL A 602 20.54 35.40 -26.60
C VAL A 602 20.88 36.05 -27.96
N ALA A 603 21.25 37.33 -27.98
CA ALA A 603 21.67 37.99 -29.21
C ALA A 603 23.02 37.42 -29.71
N PRO A 604 23.21 37.13 -31.01
CA PRO A 604 24.46 36.54 -31.51
C PRO A 604 25.74 37.33 -31.19
N GLN A 605 25.63 38.64 -30.96
CA GLN A 605 26.73 39.54 -30.59
C GLN A 605 27.10 39.45 -29.09
N GLU A 606 26.20 38.97 -28.25
CA GLU A 606 26.40 38.84 -26.79
C GLU A 606 26.87 37.43 -26.39
N LEU A 607 26.72 36.45 -27.30
CA LEU A 607 26.89 35.02 -27.06
C LEU A 607 28.24 34.66 -26.40
N GLU A 608 29.33 35.30 -26.81
CA GLU A 608 30.68 35.11 -26.25
C GLU A 608 30.82 35.63 -24.81
N ASN A 609 30.12 36.72 -24.47
CA ASN A 609 30.10 37.27 -23.11
C ASN A 609 29.17 36.45 -22.20
N THR A 610 28.06 35.93 -22.75
CA THR A 610 27.14 35.05 -22.03
C THR A 610 27.73 33.66 -21.76
N TYR A 611 28.58 33.14 -22.66
CA TYR A 611 29.20 31.82 -22.55
C TYR A 611 30.43 31.80 -21.62
N GLN A 612 30.28 32.33 -20.40
CA GLN A 612 31.39 32.47 -19.43
C GLN A 612 30.98 32.04 -18.01
N GLY A 613 31.98 31.88 -17.13
CA GLY A 613 31.80 31.58 -15.72
C GLY A 613 30.85 30.39 -15.45
N LYS A 614 29.91 30.58 -14.53
CA LYS A 614 28.93 29.56 -14.13
C LYS A 614 28.02 29.09 -15.28
N VAL A 615 27.71 29.95 -16.26
CA VAL A 615 26.87 29.59 -17.40
C VAL A 615 27.58 28.57 -18.28
N LYS A 616 28.86 28.81 -18.59
CA LYS A 616 29.71 27.85 -19.30
C LYS A 616 29.82 26.52 -18.53
N GLN A 617 30.03 26.58 -17.22
CA GLN A 617 30.10 25.38 -16.36
C GLN A 617 28.80 24.57 -16.41
N ALA A 618 27.64 25.18 -16.20
CA ALA A 618 26.34 24.51 -16.22
C ALA A 618 26.07 23.80 -17.57
N TYR A 619 26.38 24.49 -18.66
CA TYR A 619 26.25 23.95 -20.01
C TYR A 619 27.23 22.79 -20.28
N GLN A 620 28.49 22.91 -19.83
CA GLN A 620 29.49 21.84 -19.90
C GLN A 620 29.09 20.61 -19.07
N THR A 621 28.52 20.80 -17.87
CA THR A 621 28.01 19.72 -17.01
C THR A 621 26.87 18.97 -17.72
N LEU A 622 25.88 19.68 -18.25
CA LEU A 622 24.78 19.03 -18.97
C LEU A 622 25.27 18.31 -20.25
N LEU A 623 26.23 18.88 -20.98
CA LEU A 623 26.87 18.20 -22.13
C LEU A 623 27.64 16.91 -21.76
N LYS A 624 28.02 16.72 -20.49
CA LYS A 624 28.80 15.56 -20.02
C LYS A 624 27.94 14.51 -19.31
N SER A 625 26.77 14.91 -18.80
CA SER A 625 25.80 14.06 -18.09
C SER A 625 25.37 12.76 -18.78
N GLY A 626 25.59 12.62 -20.10
CA GLY A 626 25.17 11.45 -20.86
C GLY A 626 23.71 11.45 -21.29
N ILE A 627 22.90 12.45 -20.89
CA ILE A 627 21.47 12.59 -21.20
C ILE A 627 21.16 12.60 -22.72
N GLN A 628 22.16 12.83 -23.57
CA GLN A 628 22.02 12.74 -25.03
C GLN A 628 21.82 11.31 -25.52
N ASN A 629 22.19 10.30 -24.73
CA ASN A 629 22.04 8.89 -25.08
C ASN A 629 20.61 8.37 -24.85
N GLU A 630 19.80 9.09 -24.08
CA GLU A 630 18.38 8.78 -23.87
C GLU A 630 17.59 8.77 -25.18
N PRO A 631 16.60 7.88 -25.36
CA PRO A 631 15.68 7.93 -26.49
C PRO A 631 14.96 9.28 -26.55
N GLN A 632 15.03 9.96 -27.69
CA GLN A 632 14.41 11.27 -27.92
C GLN A 632 12.89 11.11 -28.16
N THR A 633 12.07 11.95 -27.53
CA THR A 633 10.61 11.96 -27.80
C THR A 633 10.30 12.51 -29.20
N GLU A 634 9.07 12.32 -29.69
CA GLU A 634 8.64 12.86 -30.99
C GLU A 634 8.77 14.39 -31.07
N ASP A 635 8.44 15.10 -29.97
CA ASP A 635 8.62 16.55 -29.86
C ASP A 635 10.09 16.97 -29.87
N GLU A 636 10.97 16.23 -29.18
CA GLU A 636 12.42 16.50 -29.22
C GLU A 636 13.00 16.27 -30.62
N GLN A 637 12.59 15.21 -31.32
CA GLN A 637 12.99 14.93 -32.70
C GLN A 637 12.51 16.04 -33.67
N LYS A 638 11.29 16.54 -33.49
CA LYS A 638 10.75 17.66 -34.26
C LYS A 638 11.53 18.95 -34.00
N PHE A 639 11.74 19.32 -32.74
CA PHE A 639 12.52 20.50 -32.36
C PHE A 639 13.94 20.45 -32.93
N LEU A 640 14.60 19.29 -32.86
CA LEU A 640 15.94 19.09 -33.43
C LEU A 640 15.99 19.27 -34.95
N LYS A 641 14.92 18.95 -35.67
CA LYS A 641 14.83 19.19 -37.10
C LYS A 641 14.83 20.69 -37.42
N GLU A 642 14.06 21.47 -36.66
CA GLU A 642 13.99 22.94 -36.78
C GLU A 642 15.37 23.59 -36.47
N LEU A 643 16.12 23.03 -35.51
CA LEU A 643 17.51 23.42 -35.24
C LEU A 643 18.48 23.00 -36.35
N ALA A 644 18.36 21.78 -36.89
CA ALA A 644 19.22 21.29 -37.95
C ALA A 644 19.06 22.10 -39.24
N GLU A 645 17.83 22.48 -39.60
CA GLU A 645 17.53 23.32 -40.77
C GLU A 645 18.13 24.74 -40.62
N THR A 646 18.13 25.31 -39.41
CA THR A 646 18.64 26.68 -39.15
C THR A 646 20.17 26.76 -38.96
N SER A 647 20.81 25.69 -38.46
CA SER A 647 22.27 25.62 -38.25
C SER A 647 23.06 25.13 -39.47
N MET A 648 22.37 24.56 -40.47
CA MET A 648 23.02 23.98 -41.65
C MET A 648 23.90 24.99 -42.39
N GLY A 649 25.19 24.67 -42.55
CA GLY A 649 26.15 25.52 -43.24
C GLY A 649 26.73 26.67 -42.42
N LEU A 650 26.27 26.93 -41.19
CA LEU A 650 26.76 28.00 -40.31
C LEU A 650 26.77 29.41 -40.94
N THR A 651 25.91 29.65 -41.94
CA THR A 651 25.81 30.93 -42.67
C THR A 651 24.73 31.86 -42.11
N ASN A 652 23.81 31.36 -41.30
CA ASN A 652 22.78 32.15 -40.63
C ASN A 652 23.39 32.88 -39.41
N PRO A 653 23.09 34.19 -39.17
CA PRO A 653 23.56 34.90 -37.98
C PRO A 653 23.22 34.24 -36.63
N LYS A 654 22.16 33.42 -36.53
CA LYS A 654 21.83 32.62 -35.34
C LYS A 654 22.43 31.20 -35.34
N ALA A 655 23.19 30.79 -36.35
CA ALA A 655 23.60 29.39 -36.48
C ALA A 655 24.44 28.87 -35.29
N VAL A 656 25.22 29.73 -34.61
CA VAL A 656 25.97 29.36 -33.40
C VAL A 656 25.03 29.17 -32.20
N ASN A 657 24.04 30.04 -32.01
CA ASN A 657 22.96 29.87 -31.01
C ASN A 657 22.24 28.53 -31.21
N THR A 658 21.88 28.23 -32.46
CA THR A 658 21.20 27.01 -32.86
C THR A 658 22.08 25.77 -32.66
N LEU A 659 23.38 25.87 -32.93
CA LEU A 659 24.35 24.80 -32.65
C LEU A 659 24.46 24.52 -31.15
N LEU A 660 24.51 25.55 -30.29
CA LEU A 660 24.51 25.37 -28.83
C LEU A 660 23.22 24.68 -28.34
N GLY A 661 22.07 24.98 -28.93
CA GLY A 661 20.84 24.25 -28.67
C GLY A 661 20.93 22.77 -29.10
N ALA A 662 21.42 22.51 -30.31
CA ALA A 662 21.51 21.16 -30.88
C ALA A 662 22.52 20.24 -30.17
N MET A 663 23.66 20.78 -29.71
CA MET A 663 24.72 20.03 -29.02
C MET A 663 24.22 19.27 -27.77
N LEU A 664 23.15 19.74 -27.12
CA LEU A 664 22.55 19.13 -25.93
C LEU A 664 21.77 17.83 -26.21
N TYR A 665 21.54 17.48 -27.48
CA TYR A 665 20.70 16.35 -27.87
C TYR A 665 21.42 15.30 -28.74
N PHE A 666 22.52 15.65 -29.39
CA PHE A 666 23.30 14.68 -30.17
C PHE A 666 24.24 13.87 -29.25
N PRO A 667 24.19 12.53 -29.28
CA PRO A 667 25.19 11.70 -28.62
C PRO A 667 26.62 12.04 -29.06
N PRO A 668 27.63 11.84 -28.19
CA PRO A 668 29.04 11.93 -28.56
C PRO A 668 29.34 11.17 -29.87
N SER A 669 30.17 11.75 -30.73
CA SER A 669 30.48 11.25 -32.09
C SER A 669 29.34 11.29 -33.14
N LYS A 670 28.09 11.66 -32.83
CA LYS A 670 26.98 11.68 -33.83
C LYS A 670 26.77 13.02 -34.55
N MET A 671 27.47 14.09 -34.15
CA MET A 671 27.43 15.40 -34.80
C MET A 671 28.83 15.80 -35.24
N LEU A 672 28.99 16.31 -36.48
CA LEU A 672 30.28 16.70 -37.04
C LEU A 672 30.17 18.04 -37.79
N VAL A 673 30.86 19.07 -37.28
CA VAL A 673 30.99 20.36 -37.95
C VAL A 673 32.17 20.29 -38.93
N ARG A 674 31.90 20.19 -40.24
CA ARG A 674 32.94 20.21 -41.27
C ARG A 674 33.78 21.48 -41.17
N ASP A 675 35.10 21.33 -41.05
CA ASP A 675 36.05 22.43 -40.81
C ASP A 675 35.70 23.31 -39.59
N ALA A 676 35.40 22.66 -38.46
CA ALA A 676 35.13 23.31 -37.18
C ALA A 676 36.19 24.36 -36.79
N LYS A 677 37.46 24.12 -37.14
CA LYS A 677 38.59 25.01 -36.79
C LYS A 677 38.46 26.42 -37.38
N ASN A 678 37.91 26.55 -38.58
CA ASN A 678 37.77 27.83 -39.26
C ASN A 678 36.34 28.39 -39.22
N ARG A 679 35.40 27.68 -38.58
CA ARG A 679 33.95 27.96 -38.67
C ARG A 679 33.21 27.99 -37.33
N LEU A 680 33.81 27.52 -36.24
CA LEU A 680 33.32 27.74 -34.88
C LEU A 680 34.09 28.87 -34.20
N PRO A 681 33.45 29.68 -33.33
CA PRO A 681 34.16 30.65 -32.53
C PRO A 681 35.21 30.00 -31.62
N GLN A 682 36.34 30.70 -31.43
CA GLN A 682 37.51 30.17 -30.72
C GLN A 682 37.26 29.91 -29.21
N TRP A 683 36.20 30.48 -28.62
CA TRP A 683 35.75 30.20 -27.26
C TRP A 683 34.90 28.93 -27.10
N LEU A 684 34.33 28.41 -28.20
CA LEU A 684 33.47 27.22 -28.24
C LEU A 684 34.19 25.97 -28.75
N ILE A 685 35.18 26.15 -29.62
CA ILE A 685 35.84 25.07 -30.36
C ILE A 685 36.35 23.92 -29.47
N GLU A 686 36.95 24.20 -28.31
CA GLU A 686 37.49 23.16 -27.43
C GLU A 686 36.40 22.38 -26.68
N ASP A 687 35.27 23.01 -26.34
CA ASP A 687 34.13 22.31 -25.72
C ASP A 687 33.44 21.39 -26.72
N TYR A 688 33.26 21.87 -27.97
CA TYR A 688 32.77 21.04 -29.07
C TYR A 688 33.72 19.85 -29.32
N LYS A 689 35.04 20.07 -29.40
CA LYS A 689 36.03 18.99 -29.57
C LYS A 689 36.01 17.98 -28.42
N GLN A 690 35.88 18.43 -27.18
CA GLN A 690 35.89 17.55 -26.01
C GLN A 690 34.77 16.51 -26.07
N ILE A 691 33.60 16.88 -26.59
CA ILE A 691 32.41 16.02 -26.67
C ILE A 691 32.31 15.26 -28.01
N PHE A 692 32.73 15.87 -29.13
CA PHE A 692 32.47 15.35 -30.48
C PHE A 692 33.72 14.90 -31.26
N GLU A 693 34.94 15.29 -30.86
CA GLU A 693 36.20 15.01 -31.60
C GLU A 693 37.33 14.45 -30.70
N SER A 694 37.00 13.79 -29.58
CA SER A 694 37.98 13.25 -28.63
C SER A 694 38.86 12.13 -29.24
N ARG A 695 39.98 11.78 -28.59
CA ARG A 695 40.99 10.84 -29.14
C ARG A 695 40.44 9.47 -29.54
N GLU A 696 39.43 8.95 -28.84
CA GLU A 696 38.77 7.68 -29.21
C GLU A 696 37.92 7.81 -30.49
N VAL A 697 37.30 8.98 -30.68
CA VAL A 697 36.55 9.32 -31.91
C VAL A 697 37.51 9.44 -33.09
N ALA A 698 38.67 10.09 -32.89
CA ALA A 698 39.73 10.17 -33.89
C ALA A 698 40.25 8.77 -34.30
N GLN A 699 40.45 7.86 -33.35
CA GLN A 699 40.85 6.47 -33.65
C GLN A 699 39.75 5.66 -34.37
N LYS A 700 38.47 5.85 -34.01
CA LYS A 700 37.33 5.25 -34.73
C LYS A 700 37.21 5.79 -36.15
N LEU A 701 37.43 7.10 -36.36
CA LEU A 701 37.44 7.73 -37.68
C LEU A 701 38.63 7.26 -38.52
N GLU A 702 39.85 7.16 -37.98
CA GLU A 702 40.98 6.57 -38.70
C GLU A 702 40.70 5.12 -39.14
N LYS A 703 40.11 4.28 -38.28
CA LYS A 703 39.69 2.93 -38.65
C LYS A 703 38.62 2.94 -39.75
N ALA A 704 37.68 3.89 -39.71
CA ALA A 704 36.66 4.03 -40.75
C ALA A 704 37.26 4.46 -42.11
N PHE A 705 38.26 5.35 -42.12
CA PHE A 705 38.92 5.82 -43.36
C PHE A 705 40.00 4.86 -43.91
N LYS A 706 40.59 3.98 -43.09
CA LYS A 706 41.57 2.97 -43.52
C LYS A 706 40.95 1.67 -44.05
N SER A 707 39.62 1.57 -44.13
CA SER A 707 38.88 0.32 -44.43
C SER A 707 38.60 0.05 -45.93
N LYS A 708 39.40 0.60 -46.86
CA LYS A 708 39.31 0.28 -48.30
C LYS A 708 40.65 -0.20 -48.87
N SER A 709 40.57 -1.30 -49.63
CA SER A 709 41.65 -2.06 -50.30
C SER A 709 42.45 -3.03 -49.41
N PRO A 710 42.99 -4.15 -49.96
CA PRO A 710 43.02 -5.44 -49.23
C PRO A 710 44.37 -6.19 -49.21
N HIS A 711 44.36 -7.38 -48.57
CA HIS A 711 45.37 -8.47 -48.58
C HIS A 711 46.67 -8.25 -47.76
N LEU A 712 47.36 -9.26 -47.19
CA LEU A 712 47.00 -10.62 -46.66
C LEU A 712 48.07 -11.00 -45.55
N PRO A 713 48.25 -12.23 -45.02
CA PRO A 713 48.65 -12.46 -43.63
C PRO A 713 50.11 -12.91 -43.43
N GLU A 714 50.53 -13.14 -42.16
CA GLU A 714 51.04 -14.45 -41.69
C GLU A 714 51.35 -14.50 -40.16
N ASN A 715 51.16 -15.68 -39.54
CA ASN A 715 51.97 -16.36 -38.47
C ASN A 715 52.37 -15.64 -37.14
N SER A 716 52.50 -16.31 -35.97
CA SER A 716 52.22 -17.71 -35.55
C SER A 716 52.26 -17.93 -34.00
N SER A 717 51.66 -19.04 -33.53
CA SER A 717 52.11 -19.94 -32.41
C SER A 717 52.21 -19.46 -30.93
N VAL A 718 51.51 -20.08 -29.94
CA VAL A 718 51.98 -21.19 -29.00
C VAL A 718 52.29 -20.65 -27.56
N THR A 719 51.92 -21.21 -26.38
CA THR A 719 51.16 -22.42 -25.91
C THR A 719 50.55 -22.25 -24.48
N THR A 720 49.92 -23.32 -23.96
CA THR A 720 49.42 -23.63 -22.59
C THR A 720 50.56 -23.89 -21.53
N ALA A 721 50.39 -24.24 -20.23
CA ALA A 721 49.25 -24.76 -19.43
C ALA A 721 49.38 -24.59 -17.87
N GLU A 722 48.23 -24.57 -17.17
CA GLU A 722 47.80 -25.28 -15.92
C GLU A 722 48.60 -25.45 -14.58
N VAL A 723 47.89 -25.07 -13.48
CA VAL A 723 47.61 -25.84 -12.21
C VAL A 723 48.56 -25.85 -10.98
N ARG A 724 47.94 -25.90 -9.77
CA ARG A 724 48.46 -25.88 -8.37
C ARG A 724 48.97 -27.28 -7.87
N PRO A 725 49.67 -27.43 -6.70
CA PRO A 725 49.00 -27.49 -5.37
C PRO A 725 49.84 -26.98 -4.15
N GLU A 726 49.36 -27.28 -2.93
CA GLU A 726 49.69 -26.71 -1.60
C GLU A 726 50.73 -27.49 -0.76
N LYS A 727 51.34 -26.88 0.30
CA LYS A 727 51.11 -27.24 1.74
C LYS A 727 52.06 -26.61 2.80
N ASN A 728 51.51 -26.49 4.03
CA ASN A 728 52.11 -26.43 5.39
C ASN A 728 53.07 -25.24 5.73
N VAL A 729 52.93 -24.45 6.82
CA VAL A 729 52.58 -24.63 8.27
C VAL A 729 53.80 -24.81 9.19
N VAL A 730 53.97 -23.88 10.16
CA VAL A 730 54.38 -24.10 11.58
C VAL A 730 54.20 -22.77 12.38
N LEU A 731 53.98 -22.88 13.70
CA LEU A 731 53.64 -21.78 14.64
C LEU A 731 54.56 -21.78 15.88
N THR A 732 54.66 -20.66 16.62
CA THR A 732 54.70 -20.53 18.11
C THR A 732 55.08 -19.08 18.54
N ALA A 733 54.73 -18.54 19.72
CA ALA A 733 54.05 -19.11 20.90
C ALA A 733 53.07 -18.14 21.61
N ASN A 734 51.84 -18.62 21.84
CA ASN A 734 51.07 -18.68 23.11
C ASN A 734 51.09 -17.51 24.13
N GLN A 735 49.90 -16.93 24.41
CA GLN A 735 49.07 -17.30 25.59
C GLN A 735 47.74 -16.50 25.65
N THR A 736 46.64 -17.05 25.13
CA THR A 736 45.28 -16.42 25.16
C THR A 736 44.15 -17.46 25.16
N ASN A 737 44.41 -18.64 25.75
CA ASN A 737 43.73 -19.91 25.47
C ASN A 737 42.30 -20.07 26.07
N ASN A 738 41.38 -19.14 25.80
CA ASN A 738 39.95 -19.39 26.01
C ASN A 738 38.98 -18.60 25.10
N LEU A 739 39.38 -17.48 24.48
CA LEU A 739 38.58 -16.90 23.37
C LEU A 739 38.76 -17.70 22.07
N ASP A 740 39.98 -18.21 21.86
CA ASP A 740 40.46 -18.80 20.61
C ASP A 740 39.62 -19.99 20.14
N ILE A 741 39.28 -20.91 21.06
CA ILE A 741 38.47 -22.11 20.75
C ILE A 741 37.05 -21.73 20.28
N SER A 742 36.45 -20.68 20.87
CA SER A 742 35.12 -20.22 20.48
C SER A 742 35.14 -19.55 19.11
N GLN A 743 36.18 -18.76 18.82
CA GLN A 743 36.37 -18.11 17.53
C GLN A 743 36.65 -19.15 16.44
N GLN A 744 37.54 -20.11 16.69
CA GLN A 744 37.87 -21.18 15.76
C GLN A 744 36.67 -22.11 15.47
N LYS A 745 35.82 -22.38 16.48
CA LYS A 745 34.55 -23.10 16.26
C LYS A 745 33.59 -22.32 15.35
N PHE A 746 33.43 -21.02 15.59
CA PHE A 746 32.59 -20.14 14.77
C PHE A 746 33.09 -20.06 13.32
N ILE A 747 34.40 -19.90 13.11
CA ILE A 747 35.02 -19.86 11.78
C ILE A 747 34.88 -21.19 11.05
N ASN A 748 35.05 -22.33 11.74
CA ASN A 748 34.79 -23.65 11.16
C ASN A 748 33.32 -23.85 10.76
N GLN A 749 32.37 -23.32 11.55
CA GLN A 749 30.94 -23.35 11.19
C GLN A 749 30.68 -22.47 9.95
N LEU A 750 31.17 -21.22 9.94
CA LEU A 750 31.06 -20.30 8.81
C LEU A 750 31.59 -20.93 7.51
N LEU A 751 32.80 -21.50 7.53
CA LEU A 751 33.39 -22.14 6.36
C LEU A 751 32.61 -23.39 5.93
N GLY A 752 32.01 -24.13 6.87
CA GLY A 752 31.09 -25.22 6.59
C GLY A 752 29.85 -24.75 5.83
N SER A 753 29.10 -23.78 6.38
CA SER A 753 27.86 -23.27 5.80
C SER A 753 28.11 -22.55 4.45
N VAL A 754 29.23 -21.83 4.30
CA VAL A 754 29.64 -21.22 3.01
C VAL A 754 29.92 -22.30 1.96
N ASN A 755 30.60 -23.39 2.31
CA ASN A 755 30.83 -24.51 1.38
C ASN A 755 29.53 -25.22 0.99
N LEU A 756 28.60 -25.43 1.93
CA LEU A 756 27.28 -25.99 1.63
C LEU A 756 26.47 -25.08 0.69
N TYR A 757 26.53 -23.76 0.89
CA TYR A 757 25.84 -22.78 0.03
C TYR A 757 26.43 -22.68 -1.39
N TYR A 758 27.74 -22.93 -1.55
CA TYR A 758 28.32 -23.10 -2.89
C TYR A 758 27.89 -24.40 -3.58
N ILE A 759 27.47 -25.43 -2.83
CA ILE A 759 27.00 -26.73 -3.37
C ILE A 759 25.51 -26.65 -3.74
N ASP A 760 24.67 -26.13 -2.84
CA ASP A 760 23.26 -25.85 -3.11
C ASP A 760 22.83 -24.50 -2.50
N PRO A 761 22.83 -23.40 -3.27
CA PRO A 761 22.37 -22.10 -2.78
C PRO A 761 20.85 -22.01 -2.62
N SER A 762 20.09 -23.06 -2.97
CA SER A 762 18.64 -23.12 -2.81
C SER A 762 18.19 -23.82 -1.52
N ASP A 763 19.10 -24.46 -0.78
CA ASP A 763 18.79 -25.05 0.53
C ASP A 763 18.49 -23.96 1.57
N LYS A 764 17.20 -23.84 1.90
CA LYS A 764 16.69 -22.85 2.86
C LYS A 764 17.28 -22.99 4.26
N SER A 765 17.71 -24.19 4.68
CA SER A 765 18.33 -24.40 5.98
C SER A 765 19.75 -23.81 6.02
N VAL A 766 20.53 -24.03 4.97
CA VAL A 766 21.88 -23.46 4.78
C VAL A 766 21.81 -21.94 4.65
N VAL A 767 20.87 -21.42 3.85
CA VAL A 767 20.61 -19.97 3.73
C VAL A 767 20.20 -19.35 5.07
N GLN A 768 19.38 -20.04 5.87
CA GLN A 768 18.98 -19.56 7.20
C GLN A 768 20.15 -19.54 8.19
N GLU A 769 21.00 -20.57 8.20
CA GLU A 769 22.23 -20.59 9.01
C GLU A 769 23.20 -19.47 8.59
N LEU A 770 23.45 -19.31 7.29
CA LEU A 770 24.32 -18.26 6.78
C LEU A 770 23.84 -16.84 7.13
N ARG A 771 22.52 -16.58 7.16
CA ARG A 771 21.98 -15.29 7.61
C ARG A 771 22.25 -15.03 9.10
N GLN A 772 22.20 -16.06 9.95
CA GLN A 772 22.59 -15.95 11.36
C GLN A 772 24.09 -15.67 11.51
N ILE A 773 24.94 -16.40 10.78
CA ILE A 773 26.39 -16.24 10.78
C ILE A 773 26.79 -14.85 10.25
N ARG A 774 26.10 -14.34 9.22
CA ARG A 774 26.23 -12.96 8.73
C ARG A 774 25.93 -11.93 9.81
N LYS A 775 24.81 -12.08 10.54
CA LYS A 775 24.46 -11.13 11.60
C LYS A 775 25.50 -11.15 12.73
N GLN A 776 25.95 -12.35 13.14
CA GLN A 776 26.99 -12.51 14.17
C GLN A 776 28.34 -11.89 13.74
N MET A 777 28.74 -12.06 12.47
CA MET A 777 29.95 -11.44 11.93
C MET A 777 29.84 -9.91 11.87
N ALA A 778 28.70 -9.37 11.44
CA ALA A 778 28.46 -7.93 11.43
C ALA A 778 28.47 -7.33 12.85
N ASP A 779 27.80 -7.98 13.81
CA ASP A 779 27.78 -7.56 15.22
C ASP A 779 29.17 -7.64 15.87
N PHE A 780 29.99 -8.63 15.51
CA PHE A 780 31.39 -8.69 15.93
C PHE A 780 32.17 -7.45 15.48
N TRP A 781 32.13 -7.09 14.19
CA TRP A 781 32.84 -5.91 13.69
C TRP A 781 32.32 -4.61 14.30
N ILE A 782 31.01 -4.43 14.44
CA ILE A 782 30.41 -3.23 15.07
C ILE A 782 30.88 -3.04 16.51
N ASN A 783 30.99 -4.12 17.28
CA ASN A 783 31.34 -4.05 18.70
C ASN A 783 32.84 -3.96 18.97
N LEU A 784 33.69 -4.44 18.06
CA LEU A 784 35.15 -4.40 18.20
C LEU A 784 35.69 -2.96 18.35
N GLU A 785 36.73 -2.80 19.19
CA GLU A 785 37.44 -1.52 19.33
C GLU A 785 38.21 -1.19 18.06
N VAL A 786 38.17 0.07 17.62
CA VAL A 786 38.81 0.54 16.36
C VAL A 786 40.30 0.16 16.29
N GLN A 787 41.01 0.26 17.43
CA GLN A 787 42.44 -0.07 17.56
C GLN A 787 42.77 -1.56 17.34
N LYS A 788 41.77 -2.45 17.41
CA LYS A 788 41.92 -3.91 17.25
C LYS A 788 41.47 -4.40 15.87
N LEU A 789 40.85 -3.55 15.05
CA LEU A 789 40.33 -3.91 13.72
C LEU A 789 41.37 -4.61 12.86
N GLU A 790 42.53 -3.97 12.66
CA GLU A 790 43.63 -4.47 11.82
C GLU A 790 44.11 -5.85 12.27
N THR A 791 44.32 -6.04 13.58
CA THR A 791 44.80 -7.31 14.14
C THR A 791 43.80 -8.46 13.93
N PHE A 792 42.49 -8.19 14.02
CA PHE A 792 41.47 -9.21 13.77
C PHE A 792 41.16 -9.42 12.28
N TYR A 793 41.29 -8.38 11.45
CA TYR A 793 41.09 -8.46 9.99
C TYR A 793 42.24 -9.16 9.28
N LEU A 794 43.47 -9.02 9.77
CA LEU A 794 44.63 -9.80 9.27
C LEU A 794 44.70 -11.21 9.89
N GLY A 795 43.82 -11.53 10.85
CA GLY A 795 43.72 -12.83 11.52
C GLY A 795 42.62 -13.76 10.95
N GLU A 796 42.36 -14.87 11.65
CA GLU A 796 41.37 -15.87 11.20
C GLU A 796 39.94 -15.31 11.08
N MET A 797 39.56 -14.31 11.91
CA MET A 797 38.25 -13.65 11.80
C MET A 797 38.08 -12.91 10.46
N GLY A 798 39.14 -12.24 9.98
CA GLY A 798 39.15 -11.61 8.66
C GLY A 798 39.09 -12.62 7.51
N LYS A 799 39.75 -13.77 7.63
CA LYS A 799 39.64 -14.86 6.63
C LYS A 799 38.22 -15.43 6.54
N GLY A 800 37.56 -15.63 7.67
CA GLY A 800 36.14 -16.02 7.69
C GLY A 800 35.22 -14.94 7.11
N TYR A 801 35.49 -13.67 7.43
CA TYR A 801 34.79 -12.53 6.85
C TYR A 801 34.95 -12.47 5.31
N GLN A 802 36.17 -12.61 4.79
CA GLN A 802 36.46 -12.69 3.36
C GLN A 802 35.74 -13.89 2.70
N ALA A 803 35.73 -15.06 3.34
CA ALA A 803 35.04 -16.23 2.81
C ALA A 803 33.51 -16.01 2.71
N LEU A 804 32.92 -15.37 3.72
CA LEU A 804 31.50 -15.00 3.72
C LEU A 804 31.19 -13.92 2.67
N LEU A 805 32.03 -12.89 2.53
CA LEU A 805 31.87 -11.83 1.55
C LEU A 805 31.97 -12.35 0.10
N ASN A 806 32.88 -13.30 -0.14
CA ASN A 806 33.05 -13.93 -1.46
C ASN A 806 31.93 -14.94 -1.80
N SER A 807 31.18 -15.44 -0.81
CA SER A 807 30.05 -16.36 -1.03
C SER A 807 28.90 -15.75 -1.85
N LYS A 808 28.88 -14.42 -2.00
CA LYS A 808 27.81 -13.64 -2.64
C LYS A 808 26.46 -13.67 -1.90
N ILE A 809 26.46 -13.93 -0.59
CA ILE A 809 25.29 -13.80 0.30
C ILE A 809 24.65 -12.39 0.27
N GLN A 810 25.38 -11.36 -0.17
CA GLN A 810 24.84 -10.03 -0.45
C GLN A 810 23.88 -9.98 -1.66
N ASN A 811 23.77 -11.05 -2.45
CA ASN A 811 22.73 -11.21 -3.47
C ASN A 811 21.43 -11.85 -2.92
N GLU A 812 21.46 -12.44 -1.72
CA GLU A 812 20.27 -13.00 -1.08
C GLU A 812 19.29 -11.89 -0.70
N SER A 813 18.01 -12.06 -1.03
CA SER A 813 16.97 -11.08 -0.72
C SER A 813 16.86 -10.88 0.79
N LEU A 814 17.24 -9.70 1.29
CA LEU A 814 17.24 -9.37 2.71
C LEU A 814 15.82 -9.44 3.30
N ILE A 815 15.66 -10.09 4.45
CA ILE A 815 14.39 -10.02 5.20
C ILE A 815 14.24 -8.67 5.91
N GLU A 816 13.03 -8.32 6.33
CA GLU A 816 12.67 -7.01 6.91
C GLU A 816 13.61 -6.56 8.06
N SER A 817 13.99 -7.46 8.97
CA SER A 817 14.94 -7.19 10.05
C SER A 817 16.39 -6.96 9.57
N GLU A 818 16.79 -7.57 8.45
CA GLU A 818 18.08 -7.30 7.80
C GLU A 818 18.05 -5.97 7.05
N GLN A 819 16.90 -5.59 6.46
CA GLN A 819 16.72 -4.28 5.80
C GLN A 819 16.66 -3.12 6.81
N GLU A 820 16.08 -3.32 7.99
CA GLU A 820 16.10 -2.37 9.10
C GLU A 820 17.52 -2.21 9.65
N PHE A 821 18.22 -3.32 9.92
CA PHE A 821 19.62 -3.30 10.35
C PHE A 821 20.53 -2.60 9.32
N LEU A 822 20.34 -2.84 8.03
CA LEU A 822 21.08 -2.13 6.97
C LEU A 822 20.77 -0.64 6.92
N ARG A 823 19.53 -0.21 7.13
CA ARG A 823 19.17 1.22 7.24
C ARG A 823 19.87 1.89 8.43
N GLN A 824 20.03 1.18 9.54
CA GLN A 824 20.77 1.67 10.71
C GLN A 824 22.28 1.80 10.41
N LEU A 825 22.88 0.86 9.68
CA LEU A 825 24.27 0.95 9.21
C LEU A 825 24.49 2.12 8.24
N ALA A 826 23.57 2.31 7.29
CA ALA A 826 23.61 3.43 6.35
C ALA A 826 23.57 4.79 7.05
N ALA A 827 22.75 4.94 8.11
CA ALA A 827 22.68 6.15 8.92
C ALA A 827 23.93 6.43 9.78
N GLN A 828 24.78 5.42 10.02
CA GLN A 828 26.12 5.65 10.58
C GLN A 828 27.12 6.03 9.51
N LEU A 829 27.11 5.34 8.36
CA LEU A 829 28.03 5.61 7.25
C LEU A 829 27.79 6.96 6.57
N SER A 830 26.56 7.49 6.60
CA SER A 830 26.25 8.84 6.11
C SER A 830 26.89 9.99 6.92
N GLN A 831 27.57 9.68 8.03
CA GLN A 831 28.40 10.63 8.78
C GLN A 831 29.82 10.77 8.18
N GLY A 832 30.15 9.98 7.16
CA GLY A 832 31.43 10.00 6.44
C GLY A 832 32.40 8.90 6.93
N ILE A 833 33.32 8.48 6.04
CA ILE A 833 34.26 7.37 6.31
C ILE A 833 35.30 7.70 7.40
N GLU A 834 35.44 8.97 7.77
CA GLU A 834 36.30 9.46 8.86
C GLU A 834 35.58 9.52 10.22
N ALA A 835 34.28 9.22 10.28
CA ALA A 835 33.52 9.23 11.52
C ALA A 835 33.96 8.11 12.50
N PRO A 836 33.79 8.29 13.84
CA PRO A 836 34.09 7.25 14.80
C PRO A 836 33.36 5.93 14.48
N LYS A 837 34.11 4.82 14.46
CA LYS A 837 33.63 3.48 14.04
C LYS A 837 33.14 3.34 12.58
N ALA A 838 33.36 4.32 11.69
CA ALA A 838 32.92 4.19 10.29
C ALA A 838 33.46 2.92 9.58
N ILE A 839 34.72 2.53 9.84
CA ILE A 839 35.30 1.28 9.33
C ILE A 839 34.59 0.03 9.89
N ASN A 840 34.17 0.04 11.15
CA ASN A 840 33.38 -1.05 11.76
C ASN A 840 32.01 -1.19 11.06
N TYR A 841 31.33 -0.07 10.80
CA TYR A 841 30.04 -0.05 10.13
C TYR A 841 30.16 -0.41 8.63
N LEU A 842 31.27 -0.06 7.98
CA LEU A 842 31.58 -0.48 6.61
C LEU A 842 31.72 -2.00 6.51
N LEU A 843 32.54 -2.61 7.37
CA LEU A 843 32.72 -4.06 7.43
C LEU A 843 31.39 -4.78 7.66
N ALA A 844 30.52 -4.24 8.52
CA ALA A 844 29.17 -4.77 8.67
C ALA A 844 28.32 -4.63 7.40
N ALA A 845 28.30 -3.45 6.77
CA ALA A 845 27.46 -3.15 5.61
C ALA A 845 27.84 -3.95 4.36
N MET A 846 29.13 -4.24 4.13
CA MET A 846 29.63 -5.02 3.00
C MET A 846 29.04 -6.45 2.92
N LEU A 847 28.58 -7.02 4.04
CA LEU A 847 27.92 -8.34 4.05
C LEU A 847 26.44 -8.31 3.60
N TYR A 848 25.84 -7.12 3.53
CA TYR A 848 24.43 -6.89 3.24
C TYR A 848 24.20 -6.11 1.94
N CYS A 849 25.16 -5.28 1.52
CA CYS A 849 25.14 -4.54 0.26
C CYS A 849 25.87 -5.29 -0.85
N ARG A 850 25.35 -5.19 -2.08
CA ARG A 850 26.17 -5.42 -3.28
C ARG A 850 27.08 -4.22 -3.54
N SER A 851 28.09 -4.39 -4.38
CA SER A 851 29.18 -3.44 -4.58
C SER A 851 28.76 -2.12 -5.23
N GLU A 852 27.68 -2.15 -6.02
CA GLU A 852 27.06 -0.97 -6.61
C GLU A 852 26.32 -0.12 -5.56
N GLN A 853 25.94 -0.73 -4.43
CA GLN A 853 25.11 -0.12 -3.38
C GLN A 853 25.93 0.46 -2.21
N LEU A 854 27.26 0.28 -2.21
CA LEU A 854 28.14 0.66 -1.10
C LEU A 854 29.47 1.22 -1.61
N ARG A 855 29.37 2.29 -2.41
CA ARG A 855 30.52 3.03 -2.95
C ARG A 855 31.02 4.10 -1.97
N ILE A 856 32.34 4.17 -1.81
CA ILE A 856 33.04 5.18 -1.00
C ILE A 856 33.70 6.17 -1.96
N GLU A 857 33.37 7.45 -1.82
CA GLU A 857 33.81 8.52 -2.74
C GLU A 857 35.34 8.70 -2.76
N ASP A 858 35.99 8.58 -1.61
CA ASP A 858 37.43 8.66 -1.45
C ASP A 858 37.98 7.39 -0.78
N ILE A 859 38.28 6.39 -1.59
CA ILE A 859 38.88 5.13 -1.14
C ILE A 859 40.30 5.32 -0.55
N THR A 860 40.96 6.46 -0.75
CA THR A 860 42.30 6.70 -0.19
C THR A 860 42.27 6.90 1.33
N LYS A 861 41.08 7.15 1.89
CA LYS A 861 40.80 7.23 3.33
C LYS A 861 40.60 5.86 3.99
N LEU A 862 40.54 4.77 3.22
CA LEU A 862 40.46 3.42 3.79
C LEU A 862 41.82 3.00 4.38
N PRO A 863 41.81 2.23 5.49
CA PRO A 863 43.02 1.57 5.96
C PRO A 863 43.62 0.67 4.89
N HIS A 864 44.95 0.69 4.73
CA HIS A 864 45.64 -0.03 3.66
C HIS A 864 45.34 -1.55 3.67
N TRP A 865 45.15 -2.14 4.86
CA TRP A 865 44.77 -3.54 5.05
C TRP A 865 43.34 -3.90 4.61
N LEU A 866 42.46 -2.91 4.40
CA LEU A 866 41.09 -3.11 3.89
C LEU A 866 40.98 -2.71 2.40
N LEU A 867 41.82 -1.80 1.93
CA LEU A 867 41.71 -1.17 0.62
C LEU A 867 41.67 -2.19 -0.54
N GLU A 868 42.56 -3.19 -0.53
CA GLU A 868 42.64 -4.19 -1.60
C GLU A 868 41.37 -5.07 -1.68
N ASP A 869 40.81 -5.46 -0.53
CA ASP A 869 39.58 -6.26 -0.47
C ASP A 869 38.33 -5.43 -0.76
N TYR A 870 38.33 -4.15 -0.36
CA TYR A 870 37.28 -3.22 -0.75
C TYR A 870 37.31 -2.95 -2.26
N GLN A 871 38.48 -2.90 -2.91
CA GLN A 871 38.61 -2.80 -4.37
C GLN A 871 38.07 -4.05 -5.09
N LYS A 872 38.46 -5.26 -4.62
CA LYS A 872 37.90 -6.53 -5.13
C LYS A 872 36.39 -6.61 -4.97
N PHE A 873 35.86 -6.16 -3.83
CA PHE A 873 34.41 -6.05 -3.59
C PHE A 873 33.78 -5.06 -4.56
N ALA A 874 34.33 -3.85 -4.70
CA ALA A 874 33.86 -2.79 -5.59
C ALA A 874 33.89 -3.16 -7.08
N GLY A 875 34.67 -4.17 -7.48
CA GLY A 875 34.80 -4.64 -8.85
C GLY A 875 35.84 -3.88 -9.68
N ASN A 876 36.86 -3.31 -9.02
CA ASN A 876 37.98 -2.57 -9.63
C ASN A 876 39.26 -3.42 -9.68
#